data_AF-A0A239RAC5-F1
#
_entry.id   AF-A0A239RAC5-F1
#
_cell.length_a   1.000
_cell.length_b   1.000
_cell.length_c   1.000
_cell.angle_alpha   90.00
_cell.angle_beta   90.00
_cell.angle_gamma   90.00
#
_symmetry.space_group_name_H-M   'P 1'
#
loop_
_entity.id
_entity.type
_entity.pdbx_description
1 polymer ?
#
loop_
_entity_poly.entity_id
_entity_poly.type
_entity_poly.pdbx_seq_one_letter_code
_entity_poly.pdbx_strand_id
1 'polypeptide(L)'
;MNTIYKNYLFNKHILVREADVETTENQFETLFALANLFNIRITEGEKLISKDMIRFVSERLGENVPEPFYVGFPKTVRELTTDQLIFDQLAHYTVTYGFGDFSEAGHSLFEEQFERTAFKENADIKDFSIISEADAEAVLGEFVNDLLAGTRPLSDEQFELVKSYIADFKFVPEDIASKNTAIKLLTSMRDITFSDYIVMSDVIKLVDEINYSEYDNKNIKKLNLKNQDRKFITAVIDRMFMRGRVDIRNCYEKKKLWNGLLHHIHYKAKSDEAVKFLDAMRGDENLSVYSDFERAMAQKNIKAAVDALRTGKGSAAVLRNLNYIISRCESTEDMEYIISCMDTKNIIVLIQLLIQYSQTSKGTMPRTFKFTKYNKMKVHTETNEELRKRKSVITQGQAHMLASRIRENLESVLKDRLGKVYIDPDMVNYALPVQENTSQSGFGVLTKGSRIKMPVTKKLRAFTYWEKVNDIDLSVFGIDDKGNRTEFSWRTMAGKQSAAITYSGDETSGYNGGSEYFDIDMNEFRKEYPDVHYMIFCDNVYSRVNFDKCFCKAGYMTRDIEDSGKVYEPKTVKSSFVIDCDSTFAYLFGLDLWTNEFIWLNMARDSRVAVAGTTSMDFITDYFHVTDIINVYSFFEMMAAEVVSDISEAEVVVTDKEVEVAEGVQVIREYDVEKMIALMNK
;
A
#
# COMPACT_ATOMS: atom_id res chain seq x y z
N MET A 1 -26.12 4.97 -5.38
CA MET A 1 -25.01 4.56 -4.50
C MET A 1 -23.84 5.56 -4.50
N ASN A 2 -23.14 5.76 -3.36
CA ASN A 2 -21.94 6.61 -3.26
C ASN A 2 -20.80 6.08 -4.17
N THR A 3 -20.04 6.97 -4.83
CA THR A 3 -18.96 6.62 -5.76
C THR A 3 -17.86 5.77 -5.13
N ILE A 4 -17.53 5.98 -3.85
CA ILE A 4 -16.50 5.18 -3.16
C ILE A 4 -16.88 3.69 -3.09
N TYR A 5 -18.16 3.39 -2.89
CA TYR A 5 -18.67 2.01 -2.85
C TYR A 5 -18.53 1.33 -4.21
N LYS A 6 -18.95 2.02 -5.27
CA LYS A 6 -18.82 1.51 -6.64
C LYS A 6 -17.37 1.29 -7.04
N ASN A 7 -16.48 2.22 -6.69
CA ASN A 7 -15.06 2.10 -6.97
C ASN A 7 -14.43 0.91 -6.23
N TYR A 8 -14.74 0.75 -4.95
CA TYR A 8 -14.21 -0.35 -4.15
C TYR A 8 -14.68 -1.71 -4.68
N LEU A 9 -15.97 -1.84 -4.98
CA LEU A 9 -16.56 -3.05 -5.59
C LEU A 9 -16.00 -3.33 -6.99
N PHE A 10 -15.77 -2.29 -7.80
CA PHE A 10 -15.15 -2.44 -9.11
C PHE A 10 -13.75 -3.06 -9.03
N ASN A 11 -12.96 -2.67 -8.02
CA ASN A 11 -11.64 -3.25 -7.78
C ASN A 11 -11.73 -4.74 -7.35
N LYS A 12 -12.93 -5.22 -6.97
CA LYS A 12 -13.25 -6.62 -6.66
C LYS A 12 -13.97 -7.34 -7.80
N HIS A 13 -14.00 -6.72 -8.98
CA HIS A 13 -14.69 -7.20 -10.17
C HIS A 13 -16.21 -7.28 -10.04
N ILE A 14 -16.79 -6.38 -9.24
CA ILE A 14 -18.23 -6.29 -9.01
C ILE A 14 -18.74 -4.95 -9.55
N LEU A 15 -19.70 -5.01 -10.47
CA LEU A 15 -20.49 -3.87 -10.93
C LEU A 15 -21.82 -3.80 -10.18
N VAL A 16 -22.33 -2.60 -9.96
CA VAL A 16 -23.57 -2.39 -9.19
C VAL A 16 -24.66 -1.80 -10.07
N ARG A 17 -25.86 -2.39 -9.99
CA ARG A 17 -27.09 -1.83 -10.55
C ARG A 17 -27.79 -0.95 -9.53
N GLU A 18 -27.76 0.37 -9.77
CA GLU A 18 -28.45 1.37 -8.95
C GLU A 18 -29.98 1.29 -9.15
N ALA A 19 -30.74 1.50 -8.07
CA ALA A 19 -32.19 1.29 -8.04
C ALA A 19 -32.99 2.23 -8.96
N ASP A 20 -32.47 3.44 -9.21
CA ASP A 20 -33.14 4.50 -9.98
C ASP A 20 -32.92 4.40 -11.51
N VAL A 21 -32.21 3.37 -11.99
CA VAL A 21 -31.88 3.22 -13.42
C VAL A 21 -32.90 2.30 -14.09
N GLU A 22 -33.60 2.77 -15.13
CA GLU A 22 -34.58 1.98 -15.89
C GLU A 22 -33.93 0.78 -16.61
N THR A 23 -34.65 -0.36 -16.66
CA THR A 23 -34.21 -1.56 -17.41
C THR A 23 -33.97 -1.23 -18.88
N THR A 24 -32.75 -1.48 -19.34
CA THR A 24 -32.34 -1.17 -20.71
C THR A 24 -32.89 -2.17 -21.72
N GLU A 25 -33.59 -1.68 -22.75
CA GLU A 25 -33.96 -2.47 -23.95
C GLU A 25 -32.73 -2.96 -24.76
N ASN A 26 -31.51 -2.52 -24.40
CA ASN A 26 -30.27 -2.77 -25.14
C ASN A 26 -29.24 -3.58 -24.33
N GLN A 27 -29.69 -4.67 -23.69
CA GLN A 27 -28.84 -5.54 -22.87
C GLN A 27 -27.65 -6.09 -23.68
N PHE A 28 -27.92 -6.57 -24.90
CA PHE A 28 -26.91 -7.17 -25.78
C PHE A 28 -25.85 -6.17 -26.21
N GLU A 29 -26.25 -4.98 -26.64
CA GLU A 29 -25.34 -3.91 -27.07
C GLU A 29 -24.43 -3.46 -25.92
N THR A 30 -24.95 -3.46 -24.70
CA THR A 30 -24.19 -3.07 -23.51
C THR A 30 -23.14 -4.12 -23.16
N LEU A 31 -23.52 -5.41 -23.13
CA LEU A 31 -22.57 -6.52 -22.96
C LEU A 31 -21.51 -6.51 -24.06
N PHE A 32 -21.93 -6.31 -25.31
CA PHE A 32 -21.04 -6.23 -26.46
C PHE A 32 -20.06 -5.06 -26.37
N ALA A 33 -20.49 -3.89 -25.87
CA ALA A 33 -19.62 -2.75 -25.65
C ALA A 33 -18.58 -3.02 -24.55
N LEU A 34 -18.98 -3.61 -23.42
CA LEU A 34 -18.04 -3.97 -22.34
C LEU A 34 -16.96 -4.96 -22.81
N ALA A 35 -17.37 -5.98 -23.57
CA ALA A 35 -16.44 -6.93 -24.17
C ALA A 35 -15.52 -6.23 -25.20
N ASN A 36 -16.07 -5.43 -26.10
CA ASN A 36 -15.30 -4.85 -27.21
C ASN A 36 -14.52 -3.59 -26.87
N LEU A 37 -14.77 -2.92 -25.75
CA LEU A 37 -14.00 -1.74 -25.34
C LEU A 37 -13.00 -2.07 -24.23
N PHE A 38 -13.36 -2.98 -23.32
CA PHE A 38 -12.61 -3.21 -22.08
C PHE A 38 -12.17 -4.66 -21.88
N ASN A 39 -12.60 -5.58 -22.75
CA ASN A 39 -12.42 -7.03 -22.61
C ASN A 39 -13.05 -7.58 -21.33
N ILE A 40 -14.17 -6.98 -20.91
CA ILE A 40 -14.93 -7.42 -19.74
C ILE A 40 -16.03 -8.39 -20.16
N ARG A 41 -16.07 -9.55 -19.50
CA ARG A 41 -17.13 -10.55 -19.61
C ARG A 41 -17.94 -10.55 -18.32
N ILE A 42 -19.26 -10.52 -18.45
CA ILE A 42 -20.15 -10.65 -17.29
C ILE A 42 -20.42 -12.13 -17.06
N THR A 43 -20.07 -12.64 -15.87
CA THR A 43 -20.28 -14.05 -15.49
C THR A 43 -21.58 -14.26 -14.74
N GLU A 44 -22.02 -13.25 -13.98
CA GLU A 44 -23.24 -13.29 -13.17
C GLU A 44 -24.00 -11.96 -13.22
N GLY A 45 -25.33 -12.02 -13.07
CA GLY A 45 -26.15 -10.82 -12.97
C GLY A 45 -26.41 -10.07 -14.28
N GLU A 46 -26.25 -10.73 -15.45
CA GLU A 46 -26.44 -10.11 -16.78
C GLU A 46 -27.75 -9.33 -16.94
N LYS A 47 -28.82 -9.76 -16.27
CA LYS A 47 -30.15 -9.11 -16.29
C LYS A 47 -30.17 -7.73 -15.62
N LEU A 48 -29.16 -7.42 -14.81
CA LEU A 48 -29.03 -6.16 -14.07
C LEU A 48 -28.24 -5.09 -14.86
N ILE A 49 -27.74 -5.42 -16.06
CA ILE A 49 -26.86 -4.54 -16.82
C ILE A 49 -27.50 -3.20 -17.20
N SER A 50 -26.71 -2.13 -17.16
CA SER A 50 -27.09 -0.76 -17.56
C SER A 50 -26.05 -0.17 -18.51
N LYS A 51 -26.48 0.70 -19.43
CA LYS A 51 -25.58 1.53 -20.27
C LYS A 51 -24.63 2.39 -19.44
N ASP A 52 -25.04 2.84 -18.25
CA ASP A 52 -24.19 3.65 -17.37
C ASP A 52 -22.94 2.89 -16.91
N MET A 53 -22.97 1.55 -16.92
CA MET A 53 -21.80 0.73 -16.60
C MET A 53 -20.70 0.90 -17.63
N ILE A 54 -21.02 1.13 -18.91
CA ILE A 54 -20.01 1.43 -19.95
C ILE A 54 -19.27 2.71 -19.57
N ARG A 55 -20.01 3.76 -19.23
CA ARG A 55 -19.44 5.04 -18.81
C ARG A 55 -18.59 4.88 -17.55
N PHE A 56 -19.11 4.19 -16.54
CA PHE A 56 -18.38 3.95 -15.30
C PHE A 56 -17.07 3.18 -15.53
N VAL A 57 -17.11 2.08 -16.30
CA VAL A 57 -15.91 1.30 -16.65
C VAL A 57 -14.93 2.15 -17.46
N SER A 58 -15.43 2.95 -18.41
CA SER A 58 -14.64 3.91 -19.20
C SER A 58 -13.88 4.90 -18.31
N GLU A 59 -14.54 5.44 -17.28
CA GLU A 59 -13.92 6.35 -16.30
C GLU A 59 -12.89 5.62 -15.40
N ARG A 60 -13.11 4.34 -15.08
CA ARG A 60 -12.19 3.54 -14.25
C ARG A 60 -10.94 3.11 -15.02
N LEU A 61 -11.12 2.47 -16.17
CA LEU A 61 -10.05 1.92 -17.00
C LEU A 61 -9.46 2.91 -18.01
N GLY A 62 -10.07 4.08 -18.19
CA GLY A 62 -9.53 5.18 -19.00
C GLY A 62 -9.73 5.00 -20.50
N GLU A 63 -10.85 5.44 -21.06
CA GLU A 63 -11.03 5.52 -22.53
C GLU A 63 -10.55 6.85 -23.13
N ASN A 64 -10.63 7.94 -22.35
CA ASN A 64 -10.27 9.30 -22.78
C ASN A 64 -8.85 9.67 -22.33
N VAL A 65 -7.87 8.84 -22.67
CA VAL A 65 -6.47 9.19 -22.47
C VAL A 65 -6.01 10.07 -23.65
N PRO A 66 -5.40 11.25 -23.39
CA PRO A 66 -5.01 12.20 -24.42
C PRO A 66 -4.02 11.58 -25.40
N GLU A 67 -3.91 12.20 -26.57
CA GLU A 67 -2.91 11.78 -27.54
C GLU A 67 -1.50 11.92 -26.94
N PRO A 68 -0.63 10.91 -27.08
CA PRO A 68 0.74 10.99 -26.59
C PRO A 68 1.55 11.98 -27.44
N PHE A 69 2.68 12.45 -26.89
CA PHE A 69 3.59 13.36 -27.57
C PHE A 69 4.00 12.86 -28.97
N TYR A 70 4.27 11.55 -29.10
CA TYR A 70 4.48 10.87 -30.38
C TYR A 70 3.34 9.88 -30.65
N VAL A 71 2.52 10.14 -31.67
CA VAL A 71 1.32 9.36 -32.00
C VAL A 71 1.67 7.93 -32.45
N GLY A 72 2.82 7.77 -33.09
CA GLY A 72 3.36 6.50 -33.57
C GLY A 72 4.19 5.71 -32.54
N PHE A 73 4.20 6.13 -31.26
CA PHE A 73 4.90 5.41 -30.19
C PHE A 73 4.54 3.90 -30.17
N PRO A 74 5.52 2.98 -30.05
CA PRO A 74 6.96 3.21 -29.86
C PRO A 74 7.75 3.23 -31.18
N LYS A 75 7.10 3.00 -32.33
CA LYS A 75 7.80 2.76 -33.60
C LYS A 75 8.48 4.03 -34.09
N THR A 76 7.72 5.11 -34.25
CA THR A 76 8.22 6.38 -34.77
C THR A 76 9.31 6.99 -33.88
N VAL A 77 9.15 6.89 -32.55
CA VAL A 77 10.16 7.34 -31.58
C VAL A 77 11.52 6.67 -31.80
N ARG A 78 11.55 5.38 -32.14
CA ARG A 78 12.79 4.64 -32.43
C ARG A 78 13.38 4.97 -33.80
N GLU A 79 12.59 5.53 -34.71
CA GLU A 79 13.03 5.93 -36.05
C GLU A 79 13.65 7.33 -36.06
N LEU A 80 13.29 8.18 -35.10
CA LEU A 80 13.88 9.52 -34.91
C LEU A 80 15.32 9.45 -34.40
N THR A 81 16.16 10.37 -34.87
CA THR A 81 17.53 10.52 -34.37
C THR A 81 17.55 11.19 -32.99
N THR A 82 18.61 10.98 -32.22
CA THR A 82 18.82 11.65 -30.92
C THR A 82 18.70 13.16 -31.02
N ASP A 83 19.26 13.78 -32.07
CA ASP A 83 19.19 15.24 -32.25
C ASP A 83 17.76 15.73 -32.48
N GLN A 84 16.95 14.98 -33.25
CA GLN A 84 15.54 15.29 -33.47
C GLN A 84 14.74 15.17 -32.17
N LEU A 85 14.92 14.10 -31.42
CA LEU A 85 14.26 13.89 -30.12
C LEU A 85 14.62 15.00 -29.12
N ILE A 86 15.89 15.40 -29.06
CA ILE A 86 16.34 16.52 -28.21
C ILE A 86 15.68 17.83 -28.67
N PHE A 87 15.63 18.09 -29.97
CA PHE A 87 15.04 19.32 -30.50
C PHE A 87 13.54 19.38 -30.24
N ASP A 88 12.80 18.28 -30.44
CA ASP A 88 11.37 18.19 -30.10
C ASP A 88 11.13 18.58 -28.64
N GLN A 89 11.92 18.03 -27.72
CA GLN A 89 11.79 18.34 -26.29
C GLN A 89 12.16 19.79 -25.96
N LEU A 90 13.25 20.33 -26.54
CA LEU A 90 13.63 21.73 -26.33
C LEU A 90 12.57 22.70 -26.88
N ALA A 91 11.96 22.38 -28.01
CA ALA A 91 10.86 23.16 -28.57
C ALA A 91 9.65 23.15 -27.64
N HIS A 92 9.27 21.96 -27.14
CA HIS A 92 8.19 21.80 -26.16
C HIS A 92 8.44 22.63 -24.90
N TYR A 93 9.61 22.48 -24.28
CA TYR A 93 9.96 23.24 -23.08
C TYR A 93 10.02 24.76 -23.31
N THR A 94 10.36 25.19 -24.53
CA THR A 94 10.32 26.62 -24.88
C THR A 94 8.89 27.14 -24.88
N VAL A 95 7.92 26.35 -25.35
CA VAL A 95 6.49 26.71 -25.29
C VAL A 95 6.01 26.73 -23.84
N THR A 96 6.18 25.62 -23.12
CA THR A 96 5.61 25.45 -21.79
C THR A 96 6.33 26.30 -20.74
N TYR A 97 7.63 26.11 -20.56
CA TYR A 97 8.40 26.84 -19.54
C TYR A 97 8.97 28.17 -20.03
N GLY A 98 9.29 28.30 -21.31
CA GLY A 98 9.81 29.55 -21.88
C GLY A 98 8.74 30.62 -22.04
N PHE A 99 7.59 30.27 -22.64
CA PHE A 99 6.46 31.19 -22.84
C PHE A 99 5.38 31.09 -21.76
N GLY A 100 5.40 30.04 -20.92
CA GLY A 100 4.39 29.84 -19.88
C GLY A 100 3.08 29.26 -20.42
N ASP A 101 3.09 28.65 -21.61
CA ASP A 101 1.90 28.17 -22.29
C ASP A 101 1.72 26.65 -22.13
N PHE A 102 0.78 26.27 -21.28
CA PHE A 102 0.36 24.88 -21.06
C PHE A 102 -1.08 24.65 -21.53
N SER A 103 -1.52 25.40 -22.56
CA SER A 103 -2.90 25.36 -23.06
C SER A 103 -3.11 24.40 -24.25
N GLU A 104 -2.05 23.70 -24.66
CA GLU A 104 -2.07 22.66 -25.70
C GLU A 104 -1.22 21.47 -25.26
N ALA A 105 -1.42 20.31 -25.90
CA ALA A 105 -0.55 19.15 -25.75
C ALA A 105 0.71 19.29 -26.62
N GLY A 106 1.82 18.71 -26.19
CA GLY A 106 3.05 18.67 -26.97
C GLY A 106 2.95 17.66 -28.11
N HIS A 107 3.53 17.98 -29.26
CA HIS A 107 3.64 17.07 -30.39
C HIS A 107 4.99 17.22 -31.09
N SER A 108 5.49 16.13 -31.66
CA SER A 108 6.75 16.12 -32.42
C SER A 108 6.67 16.98 -33.68
N LEU A 109 7.76 17.69 -33.97
CA LEU A 109 7.96 18.46 -35.20
C LEU A 109 8.54 17.62 -36.34
N PHE A 110 9.08 16.43 -36.02
CA PHE A 110 9.76 15.55 -36.97
C PHE A 110 9.04 14.22 -37.21
N GLU A 111 8.06 13.86 -36.38
CA GLU A 111 7.25 12.67 -36.58
C GLU A 111 6.43 12.80 -37.88
N GLU A 112 6.61 11.83 -38.78
CA GLU A 112 5.76 11.74 -39.97
C GLU A 112 4.31 11.37 -39.57
N GLN A 113 3.34 11.78 -40.38
CA GLN A 113 1.94 11.41 -40.16
C GLN A 113 1.79 9.89 -40.02
N PHE A 114 1.34 9.44 -38.85
CA PHE A 114 1.24 8.04 -38.51
C PHE A 114 -0.21 7.65 -38.19
N GLU A 115 -0.73 6.66 -38.89
CA GLU A 115 -2.04 6.08 -38.59
C GLU A 115 -1.87 4.72 -37.90
N ARG A 116 -2.43 4.59 -36.69
CA ARG A 116 -2.36 3.32 -35.95
C ARG A 116 -3.33 2.30 -36.52
N THR A 117 -2.90 1.04 -36.56
CA THR A 117 -3.76 -0.07 -36.99
C THR A 117 -4.84 -0.38 -35.96
N ALA A 118 -5.95 -1.00 -36.40
CA ALA A 118 -6.97 -1.50 -35.48
C ALA A 118 -6.38 -2.53 -34.50
N PHE A 119 -6.94 -2.60 -33.29
CA PHE A 119 -6.51 -3.53 -32.24
C PHE A 119 -6.64 -5.00 -32.69
N LYS A 120 -5.56 -5.76 -32.59
CA LYS A 120 -5.46 -7.17 -33.01
C LYS A 120 -4.78 -8.07 -31.98
N GLU A 121 -4.36 -7.52 -30.83
CA GLU A 121 -3.62 -8.28 -29.82
C GLU A 121 -4.55 -9.21 -29.03
N ASN A 122 -4.03 -10.34 -28.58
CA ASN A 122 -4.73 -11.18 -27.62
C ASN A 122 -4.62 -10.57 -26.22
N ALA A 123 -5.73 -10.08 -25.69
CA ALA A 123 -5.85 -9.57 -24.33
C ALA A 123 -6.63 -10.56 -23.45
N ASP A 124 -6.28 -10.61 -22.17
CA ASP A 124 -6.95 -11.49 -21.22
C ASP A 124 -8.32 -10.96 -20.86
N ILE A 125 -9.30 -11.87 -20.80
CA ILE A 125 -10.68 -11.55 -20.44
C ILE A 125 -10.74 -11.21 -18.95
N LYS A 126 -11.47 -10.15 -18.61
CA LYS A 126 -11.72 -9.71 -17.24
C LYS A 126 -13.14 -10.12 -16.87
N ASP A 127 -13.27 -11.08 -15.97
CA ASP A 127 -14.59 -11.54 -15.52
C ASP A 127 -15.12 -10.63 -14.43
N PHE A 128 -16.39 -10.23 -14.55
CA PHE A 128 -17.10 -9.36 -13.62
C PHE A 128 -18.49 -9.93 -13.31
N SER A 129 -18.95 -9.73 -12.09
CA SER A 129 -20.35 -9.95 -11.70
C SER A 129 -21.10 -8.63 -11.61
N ILE A 130 -22.43 -8.68 -11.74
CA ILE A 130 -23.32 -7.55 -11.50
C ILE A 130 -24.27 -7.89 -10.37
N ILE A 131 -24.33 -7.03 -9.35
CA ILE A 131 -25.22 -7.20 -8.20
C ILE A 131 -26.17 -6.00 -8.05
N SER A 132 -27.26 -6.19 -7.32
CA SER A 132 -28.18 -5.11 -6.99
C SER A 132 -27.58 -4.15 -5.96
N GLU A 133 -28.11 -2.93 -5.86
CA GLU A 133 -27.68 -1.97 -4.83
C GLU A 133 -27.87 -2.51 -3.39
N ALA A 134 -28.90 -3.32 -3.16
CA ALA A 134 -29.15 -3.95 -1.85
C ALA A 134 -28.13 -5.04 -1.51
N ASP A 135 -27.77 -5.89 -2.48
CA ASP A 135 -26.73 -6.91 -2.29
C ASP A 135 -25.35 -6.24 -2.13
N ALA A 136 -25.12 -5.14 -2.85
CA ALA A 136 -23.91 -4.36 -2.73
C ALA A 136 -23.73 -3.78 -1.32
N GLU A 137 -24.80 -3.28 -0.69
CA GLU A 137 -24.77 -2.84 0.71
C GLU A 137 -24.35 -3.98 1.64
N ALA A 138 -24.92 -5.17 1.49
CA ALA A 138 -24.59 -6.33 2.32
C ALA A 138 -23.10 -6.73 2.19
N VAL A 139 -22.61 -6.86 0.95
CA VAL A 139 -21.20 -7.19 0.67
C VAL A 139 -20.25 -6.14 1.26
N LEU A 140 -20.58 -4.86 1.13
CA LEU A 140 -19.78 -3.78 1.72
C LEU A 140 -19.78 -3.83 3.25
N GLY A 141 -20.89 -4.21 3.87
CA GLY A 141 -20.96 -4.43 5.31
C GLY A 141 -19.99 -5.51 5.79
N GLU A 142 -19.87 -6.61 5.04
CA GLU A 142 -18.88 -7.66 5.31
C GLU A 142 -17.45 -7.12 5.18
N PHE A 143 -17.14 -6.42 4.09
CA PHE A 143 -15.82 -5.82 3.90
C PHE A 143 -15.46 -4.81 5.00
N VAL A 144 -16.41 -3.97 5.42
CA VAL A 144 -16.20 -2.99 6.50
C VAL A 144 -15.91 -3.70 7.82
N ASN A 145 -16.64 -4.78 8.14
CA ASN A 145 -16.37 -5.58 9.34
C ASN A 145 -14.97 -6.20 9.31
N ASP A 146 -14.59 -6.83 8.20
CA ASP A 146 -13.30 -7.48 8.03
C ASP A 146 -12.13 -6.47 8.10
N LEU A 147 -12.30 -5.27 7.53
CA LEU A 147 -11.33 -4.19 7.65
C LEU A 147 -11.18 -3.70 9.09
N LEU A 148 -12.28 -3.57 9.85
CA LEU A 148 -12.28 -3.11 11.25
C LEU A 148 -11.69 -4.13 12.22
N ALA A 149 -11.74 -5.42 11.89
CA ALA A 149 -11.03 -6.49 12.60
C ALA A 149 -9.50 -6.39 12.47
N GLY A 150 -9.01 -5.65 11.47
CA GLY A 150 -7.59 -5.43 11.24
C GLY A 150 -6.90 -4.62 12.35
N THR A 151 -5.80 -5.14 12.91
CA THR A 151 -4.99 -4.42 13.91
C THR A 151 -4.08 -3.33 13.33
N ARG A 152 -4.07 -3.18 12.00
CA ARG A 152 -3.24 -2.19 11.27
C ARG A 152 -4.08 -1.00 10.79
N PRO A 153 -3.48 0.19 10.66
CA PRO A 153 -4.17 1.32 10.04
C PRO A 153 -4.65 0.96 8.64
N LEU A 154 -5.81 1.46 8.27
CA LEU A 154 -6.36 1.35 6.92
C LEU A 154 -5.63 2.28 5.95
N SER A 155 -5.61 1.93 4.65
CA SER A 155 -5.27 2.88 3.59
C SER A 155 -6.29 4.03 3.53
N ASP A 156 -6.01 5.08 2.77
CA ASP A 156 -6.96 6.22 2.66
C ASP A 156 -8.30 5.81 2.01
N GLU A 157 -8.28 4.97 0.96
CA GLU A 157 -9.50 4.42 0.36
C GLU A 157 -10.29 3.55 1.35
N GLN A 158 -9.64 2.58 2.00
CA GLN A 158 -10.29 1.71 2.98
C GLN A 158 -10.87 2.51 4.15
N PHE A 159 -10.18 3.56 4.59
CA PHE A 159 -10.67 4.44 5.64
C PHE A 159 -11.90 5.23 5.19
N GLU A 160 -11.86 5.84 4.01
CA GLU A 160 -13.01 6.60 3.48
C GLU A 160 -14.20 5.69 3.17
N LEU A 161 -13.96 4.43 2.77
CA LEU A 161 -14.99 3.39 2.65
C LEU A 161 -15.70 3.17 4.00
N VAL A 162 -14.95 2.82 5.03
CA VAL A 162 -15.48 2.54 6.38
C VAL A 162 -16.21 3.76 6.94
N LYS A 163 -15.61 4.95 6.83
CA LYS A 163 -16.19 6.20 7.31
C LYS A 163 -17.50 6.53 6.59
N SER A 164 -17.53 6.40 5.26
CA SER A 164 -18.75 6.64 4.47
C SER A 164 -19.84 5.65 4.86
N TYR A 165 -19.49 4.35 4.99
CA TYR A 165 -20.45 3.30 5.34
C TYR A 165 -21.10 3.53 6.71
N ILE A 166 -20.29 3.89 7.72
CA ILE A 166 -20.79 4.29 9.05
C ILE A 166 -21.74 5.49 8.95
N ALA A 167 -21.38 6.51 8.16
CA ALA A 167 -22.17 7.73 8.04
C ALA A 167 -23.51 7.51 7.33
N ASP A 168 -23.50 6.76 6.22
CA ASP A 168 -24.64 6.55 5.34
C ASP A 168 -25.62 5.54 5.95
N PHE A 169 -25.12 4.40 6.43
CA PHE A 169 -25.96 3.29 6.94
C PHE A 169 -26.15 3.29 8.46
N LYS A 170 -25.58 4.28 9.17
CA LYS A 170 -25.58 4.34 10.65
C LYS A 170 -25.04 3.07 11.30
N PHE A 171 -24.10 2.42 10.61
CA PHE A 171 -23.43 1.22 11.09
C PHE A 171 -22.68 1.52 12.40
N VAL A 172 -22.86 0.65 13.40
CA VAL A 172 -22.19 0.76 14.69
C VAL A 172 -21.19 -0.39 14.80
N PRO A 173 -19.87 -0.11 14.70
CA PRO A 173 -18.85 -1.13 14.86
C PRO A 173 -18.93 -1.86 16.20
N GLU A 174 -18.88 -3.19 16.19
CA GLU A 174 -18.75 -3.96 17.43
C GLU A 174 -17.36 -3.75 18.06
N ASP A 175 -16.31 -3.80 17.24
CA ASP A 175 -14.93 -3.51 17.63
C ASP A 175 -14.18 -2.73 16.53
N ILE A 176 -13.09 -2.06 16.92
CA ILE A 176 -12.14 -1.41 16.02
C ILE A 176 -10.74 -1.78 16.52
N ALA A 177 -10.20 -2.87 15.98
CA ALA A 177 -8.95 -3.45 16.47
C ALA A 177 -7.75 -2.49 16.30
N SER A 178 -7.74 -1.71 15.21
CA SER A 178 -6.73 -0.68 14.97
C SER A 178 -7.04 0.61 15.72
N LYS A 179 -6.26 0.87 16.76
CA LYS A 179 -6.28 2.14 17.50
C LYS A 179 -6.08 3.37 16.61
N ASN A 180 -5.27 3.24 15.54
CA ASN A 180 -5.04 4.36 14.62
C ASN A 180 -6.29 4.63 13.78
N THR A 181 -7.00 3.58 13.34
CA THR A 181 -8.28 3.69 12.64
C THR A 181 -9.33 4.32 13.55
N ALA A 182 -9.45 3.87 14.80
CA ALA A 182 -10.34 4.46 15.79
C ALA A 182 -10.05 5.96 16.04
N ILE A 183 -8.77 6.35 16.15
CA ILE A 183 -8.37 7.76 16.27
C ILE A 183 -8.79 8.56 15.04
N LYS A 184 -8.55 8.04 13.83
CA LYS A 184 -8.86 8.74 12.58
C LYS A 184 -10.38 8.89 12.41
N LEU A 185 -11.20 7.91 12.82
CA LEU A 185 -12.66 8.03 12.87
C LEU A 185 -13.11 9.06 13.92
N LEU A 186 -12.52 9.02 15.11
CA LEU A 186 -12.78 9.98 16.19
C LEU A 186 -12.51 11.43 15.74
N THR A 187 -11.43 11.67 14.99
CA THR A 187 -11.10 13.01 14.49
C THR A 187 -11.95 13.43 13.30
N SER A 188 -12.15 12.55 12.30
CA SER A 188 -12.85 12.89 11.06
C SER A 188 -14.36 13.06 11.25
N MET A 189 -14.97 12.23 12.11
CA MET A 189 -16.42 12.28 12.38
C MET A 189 -16.76 13.18 13.58
N ARG A 190 -15.77 13.56 14.39
CA ARG A 190 -15.94 14.32 15.65
C ARG A 190 -16.93 13.67 16.63
N ASP A 191 -17.13 12.37 16.54
CA ASP A 191 -17.96 11.59 17.45
C ASP A 191 -17.11 11.00 18.60
N ILE A 192 -17.35 11.50 19.81
CA ILE A 192 -16.64 11.09 21.03
C ILE A 192 -16.87 9.62 21.38
N THR A 193 -17.89 8.96 20.83
CA THR A 193 -18.15 7.53 21.10
C THR A 193 -17.01 6.65 20.62
N PHE A 194 -16.31 7.01 19.53
CA PHE A 194 -15.13 6.27 19.05
C PHE A 194 -13.95 6.26 20.03
N SER A 195 -13.98 7.13 21.04
CA SER A 195 -13.01 7.04 22.13
C SER A 195 -13.18 5.75 22.96
N ASP A 196 -14.34 5.08 22.88
CA ASP A 196 -14.58 3.77 23.49
C ASP A 196 -13.78 2.63 22.83
N TYR A 197 -12.95 2.89 21.81
CA TYR A 197 -11.99 1.92 21.22
C TYR A 197 -10.50 2.25 21.49
N ILE A 198 -10.21 3.35 22.20
CA ILE A 198 -8.83 3.72 22.58
C ILE A 198 -8.68 3.86 24.11
N VAL A 199 -7.43 3.90 24.59
CA VAL A 199 -7.12 4.11 26.02
C VAL A 199 -6.46 5.46 26.25
N MET A 200 -6.42 5.93 27.51
CA MET A 200 -5.88 7.24 27.87
C MET A 200 -4.53 7.53 27.18
N SER A 201 -3.56 6.59 27.20
CA SER A 201 -2.23 6.79 26.61
C SER A 201 -2.24 7.10 25.10
N ASP A 202 -3.31 6.75 24.38
CA ASP A 202 -3.48 7.01 22.95
C ASP A 202 -3.95 8.44 22.65
N VAL A 203 -4.40 9.22 23.65
CA VAL A 203 -4.81 10.64 23.48
C VAL A 203 -3.66 11.49 22.90
N ILE A 204 -2.41 11.20 23.22
CA ILE A 204 -1.28 11.91 22.60
C ILE A 204 -1.21 11.64 21.09
N LYS A 205 -1.58 10.44 20.63
CA LYS A 205 -1.68 10.17 19.19
C LYS A 205 -2.88 10.89 18.56
N LEU A 206 -4.02 10.94 19.25
CA LEU A 206 -5.17 11.76 18.85
C LEU A 206 -4.77 13.22 18.64
N VAL A 207 -3.98 13.79 19.56
CA VAL A 207 -3.49 15.16 19.42
C VAL A 207 -2.50 15.29 18.26
N ASP A 208 -1.59 14.32 18.03
CA ASP A 208 -0.70 14.34 16.86
C ASP A 208 -1.49 14.32 15.55
N GLU A 209 -2.57 13.54 15.49
CA GLU A 209 -3.45 13.42 14.33
C GLU A 209 -4.23 14.70 14.07
N ILE A 210 -4.84 15.30 15.10
CA ILE A 210 -5.51 16.62 14.99
C ILE A 210 -4.51 17.68 14.56
N ASN A 211 -3.33 17.72 15.18
CA ASN A 211 -2.31 18.71 14.88
C ASN A 211 -1.81 18.61 13.43
N TYR A 212 -1.78 17.41 12.86
CA TYR A 212 -1.47 17.22 11.44
C TYR A 212 -2.65 17.56 10.54
N SER A 213 -3.79 16.88 10.69
CA SER A 213 -4.93 16.99 9.78
C SER A 213 -5.58 18.37 9.75
N GLU A 214 -5.67 19.06 10.89
CA GLU A 214 -6.39 20.34 11.01
C GLU A 214 -5.47 21.57 10.92
N TYR A 215 -4.16 21.39 11.12
CA TYR A 215 -3.21 22.48 11.25
C TYR A 215 -1.95 22.33 10.39
N ASP A 216 -1.83 21.25 9.60
CA ASP A 216 -0.61 20.88 8.83
C ASP A 216 0.67 20.95 9.68
N ASN A 217 0.55 20.62 10.97
CA ASN A 217 1.64 20.74 11.92
C ASN A 217 2.14 19.36 12.37
N LYS A 218 3.33 19.01 11.89
CA LYS A 218 3.99 17.73 12.18
C LYS A 218 4.74 17.71 13.52
N ASN A 219 4.72 18.82 14.28
CA ASN A 219 5.43 18.97 15.55
C ASN A 219 4.47 19.07 16.75
N ILE A 220 4.20 17.92 17.37
CA ILE A 220 3.34 17.81 18.56
C ILE A 220 3.81 18.61 19.78
N LYS A 221 5.09 19.04 19.83
CA LYS A 221 5.60 19.86 20.95
C LYS A 221 5.20 21.33 20.82
N LYS A 222 4.69 21.75 19.66
CA LYS A 222 4.28 23.12 19.37
C LYS A 222 2.80 23.12 19.01
N LEU A 223 1.93 23.17 20.01
CA LEU A 223 0.48 23.12 19.80
C LEU A 223 -0.12 24.53 19.69
N ASN A 224 -0.97 24.74 18.69
CA ASN A 224 -1.77 25.97 18.53
C ASN A 224 -3.26 25.64 18.36
N LEU A 225 -3.79 24.87 19.31
CA LEU A 225 -5.15 24.35 19.25
C LEU A 225 -6.20 25.47 19.39
N LYS A 226 -7.16 25.51 18.48
CA LYS A 226 -8.40 26.30 18.56
C LYS A 226 -9.23 25.85 19.76
N ASN A 227 -10.08 26.74 20.27
CA ASN A 227 -10.92 26.46 21.44
C ASN A 227 -11.83 25.23 21.24
N GLN A 228 -12.33 25.02 20.03
CA GLN A 228 -13.16 23.85 19.69
C GLN A 228 -12.39 22.53 19.91
N ASP A 229 -11.14 22.45 19.45
CA ASP A 229 -10.31 21.25 19.58
C ASP A 229 -9.86 21.03 21.02
N ARG A 230 -9.57 22.11 21.76
CA ARG A 230 -9.29 22.01 23.21
C ARG A 230 -10.47 21.42 23.96
N LYS A 231 -11.70 21.88 23.68
CA LYS A 231 -12.93 21.35 24.27
C LYS A 231 -13.16 19.89 23.88
N PHE A 232 -12.96 19.56 22.61
CA PHE A 232 -13.09 18.20 22.10
C PHE A 232 -12.11 17.23 22.79
N ILE A 233 -10.82 17.57 22.84
CA ILE A 233 -9.80 16.76 23.52
C ILE A 233 -10.11 16.62 25.01
N THR A 234 -10.57 17.70 25.65
CA THR A 234 -10.99 17.66 27.06
C THR A 234 -12.17 16.69 27.26
N ALA A 235 -13.17 16.71 26.38
CA ALA A 235 -14.30 15.80 26.45
C ALA A 235 -13.89 14.33 26.25
N VAL A 236 -12.93 14.06 25.36
CA VAL A 236 -12.36 12.71 25.20
C VAL A 236 -11.65 12.26 26.47
N ILE A 237 -10.81 13.11 27.08
CA ILE A 237 -10.12 12.79 28.34
C ILE A 237 -11.14 12.52 29.46
N ASP A 238 -12.17 13.35 29.59
CA ASP A 238 -13.20 13.16 30.61
C ASP A 238 -13.97 11.86 30.40
N ARG A 239 -14.26 11.50 29.15
CA ARG A 239 -14.90 10.22 28.82
C ARG A 239 -14.02 9.01 29.16
N MET A 240 -12.70 9.11 28.99
CA MET A 240 -11.77 8.04 29.40
C MET A 240 -11.83 7.76 30.90
N PHE A 241 -11.88 8.82 31.72
CA PHE A 241 -12.08 8.67 33.16
C PHE A 241 -13.44 8.06 33.47
N MET A 242 -14.51 8.55 32.86
CA MET A 242 -15.86 8.03 33.07
C MET A 242 -15.99 6.54 32.72
N ARG A 243 -15.27 6.07 31.68
CA ARG A 243 -15.26 4.68 31.23
C ARG A 243 -14.19 3.81 31.92
N GLY A 244 -13.39 4.37 32.83
CA GLY A 244 -12.31 3.65 33.52
C GLY A 244 -11.19 3.16 32.60
N ARG A 245 -10.93 3.86 31.47
CA ARG A 245 -9.93 3.46 30.46
C ARG A 245 -8.58 4.13 30.69
N VAL A 246 -8.18 4.24 31.96
CA VAL A 246 -7.02 5.02 32.38
C VAL A 246 -5.95 4.10 32.93
N ASP A 247 -4.83 4.05 32.21
CA ASP A 247 -3.59 3.45 32.70
C ASP A 247 -2.51 4.53 32.76
N ILE A 248 -2.30 5.06 33.97
CA ILE A 248 -1.30 6.09 34.25
C ILE A 248 0.10 5.57 33.93
N ARG A 249 0.37 4.26 34.13
CA ARG A 249 1.68 3.65 33.91
C ARG A 249 2.12 3.79 32.46
N ASN A 250 1.20 3.53 31.53
CA ASN A 250 1.41 3.71 30.10
C ASN A 250 1.53 5.19 29.69
N CYS A 251 0.91 6.11 30.43
CA CYS A 251 1.01 7.55 30.13
C CYS A 251 2.39 8.15 30.43
N TYR A 252 3.14 7.58 31.39
CA TYR A 252 4.49 8.07 31.74
C TYR A 252 5.47 8.08 30.55
N GLU A 253 5.30 7.21 29.57
CA GLU A 253 6.17 7.12 28.39
C GLU A 253 6.17 8.39 27.54
N LYS A 254 5.05 9.12 27.58
CA LYS A 254 4.86 10.39 26.90
C LYS A 254 4.63 11.53 27.89
N LYS A 255 5.12 11.41 29.13
CA LYS A 255 4.90 12.37 30.23
C LYS A 255 5.15 13.82 29.83
N LYS A 256 6.27 14.10 29.14
CA LYS A 256 6.59 15.47 28.68
C LYS A 256 5.55 16.02 27.70
N LEU A 257 5.03 15.17 26.80
CA LEU A 257 3.99 15.55 25.85
C LEU A 257 2.64 15.76 26.56
N TRP A 258 2.32 14.90 27.52
CA TRP A 258 1.16 15.05 28.38
C TRP A 258 1.17 16.35 29.16
N ASN A 259 2.26 16.67 29.85
CA ASN A 259 2.38 17.91 30.60
C ASN A 259 2.17 19.14 29.70
N GLY A 260 2.79 19.14 28.52
CA GLY A 260 2.58 20.18 27.50
C GLY A 260 1.12 20.28 27.07
N LEU A 261 0.48 19.16 26.71
CA LEU A 261 -0.93 19.12 26.31
C LEU A 261 -1.87 19.66 27.40
N LEU A 262 -1.72 19.15 28.62
CA LEU A 262 -2.58 19.50 29.77
C LEU A 262 -2.48 20.98 30.12
N HIS A 263 -1.29 21.57 29.96
CA HIS A 263 -1.10 23.01 30.03
C HIS A 263 -1.85 23.75 28.92
N HIS A 264 -1.70 23.33 27.65
CA HIS A 264 -2.34 23.98 26.50
C HIS A 264 -3.88 23.96 26.52
N ILE A 265 -4.49 22.87 27.00
CA ILE A 265 -5.95 22.77 27.11
C ILE A 265 -6.49 23.32 28.44
N HIS A 266 -5.61 23.76 29.35
CA HIS A 266 -5.96 24.19 30.72
C HIS A 266 -6.85 23.16 31.44
N TYR A 267 -6.47 21.88 31.39
CA TYR A 267 -7.29 20.79 31.92
C TYR A 267 -7.55 20.95 33.41
N LYS A 268 -8.82 20.77 33.82
CA LYS A 268 -9.25 20.79 35.22
C LYS A 268 -9.78 19.40 35.59
N ALA A 269 -9.18 18.76 36.57
CA ALA A 269 -9.63 17.46 37.06
C ALA A 269 -11.05 17.57 37.65
N LYS A 270 -11.88 16.56 37.33
CA LYS A 270 -13.26 16.43 37.79
C LYS A 270 -13.48 15.24 38.73
N SER A 271 -12.45 14.44 38.96
CA SER A 271 -12.45 13.25 39.82
C SER A 271 -11.11 13.09 40.51
N ASP A 272 -11.06 12.33 41.61
CA ASP A 272 -9.83 12.01 42.33
C ASP A 272 -8.82 11.26 41.45
N GLU A 273 -9.31 10.42 40.54
CA GLU A 273 -8.47 9.72 39.57
C GLU A 273 -7.81 10.70 38.59
N ALA A 274 -8.54 11.72 38.14
CA ALA A 274 -7.99 12.77 37.29
C ALA A 274 -6.97 13.65 38.02
N VAL A 275 -7.14 13.87 39.34
CA VAL A 275 -6.13 14.54 40.19
C VAL A 275 -4.85 13.70 40.24
N LYS A 276 -4.96 12.39 40.55
CA LYS A 276 -3.80 11.48 40.56
C LYS A 276 -3.07 11.46 39.22
N PHE A 277 -3.81 11.45 38.11
CA PHE A 277 -3.23 11.53 36.77
C PHE A 277 -2.47 12.85 36.54
N LEU A 278 -3.04 13.99 36.94
CA LEU A 278 -2.37 15.30 36.82
C LEU A 278 -1.08 15.34 37.62
N ASP A 279 -1.12 14.89 38.87
CA ASP A 279 0.05 14.84 39.75
C ASP A 279 1.14 13.93 39.17
N ALA A 280 0.75 12.75 38.67
CA ALA A 280 1.66 11.83 38.01
C ALA A 280 2.33 12.46 36.77
N MET A 281 1.58 13.17 35.93
CA MET A 281 2.13 13.80 34.72
C MET A 281 2.98 15.05 35.00
N ARG A 282 2.76 15.73 36.13
CA ARG A 282 3.47 16.96 36.53
C ARG A 282 4.66 16.74 37.47
N GLY A 283 4.68 15.66 38.26
CA GLY A 283 5.78 15.34 39.17
C GLY A 283 7.08 14.98 38.44
N ASP A 284 8.11 14.53 39.15
CA ASP A 284 9.42 14.20 38.55
C ASP A 284 9.62 12.71 38.24
N GLU A 285 8.89 11.82 38.91
CA GLU A 285 9.10 10.37 38.79
C GLU A 285 8.61 9.77 37.45
N ASN A 286 9.33 8.77 36.93
CA ASN A 286 8.92 7.99 35.75
C ASN A 286 8.76 6.51 36.12
N LEU A 287 7.50 6.09 36.28
CA LEU A 287 7.11 4.73 36.67
C LEU A 287 6.60 3.91 35.48
N SER A 288 7.00 4.28 34.25
CA SER A 288 6.62 3.53 33.04
C SER A 288 7.16 2.10 33.05
N VAL A 289 6.48 1.21 32.30
CA VAL A 289 6.94 -0.16 32.08
C VAL A 289 8.35 -0.18 31.47
N TYR A 290 8.66 0.73 30.55
CA TYR A 290 10.01 0.84 29.98
C TYR A 290 11.08 1.28 30.98
N SER A 291 10.72 2.03 32.03
CA SER A 291 11.65 2.39 33.11
C SER A 291 12.13 1.14 33.87
N ASP A 292 11.20 0.23 34.19
CA ASP A 292 11.53 -1.03 34.86
C ASP A 292 12.26 -2.00 33.92
N PHE A 293 11.85 -2.07 32.65
CA PHE A 293 12.54 -2.83 31.61
C PHE A 293 14.00 -2.41 31.49
N GLU A 294 14.29 -1.12 31.29
CA GLU A 294 15.67 -0.64 31.13
C GLU A 294 16.50 -0.84 32.40
N ARG A 295 15.88 -0.72 33.59
CA ARG A 295 16.56 -1.02 34.87
C ARG A 295 16.97 -2.50 34.93
N ALA A 296 16.07 -3.42 34.59
CA ALA A 296 16.35 -4.85 34.56
C ALA A 296 17.40 -5.20 33.49
N MET A 297 17.32 -4.59 32.30
CA MET A 297 18.32 -4.75 31.23
C MET A 297 19.70 -4.25 31.66
N ALA A 298 19.78 -3.11 32.37
CA ALA A 298 21.04 -2.60 32.92
C ALA A 298 21.64 -3.51 34.00
N GLN A 299 20.78 -4.20 34.75
CA GLN A 299 21.17 -5.21 35.74
C GLN A 299 21.46 -6.60 35.13
N LYS A 300 21.39 -6.74 33.80
CA LYS A 300 21.52 -8.00 33.06
C LYS A 300 20.53 -9.09 33.50
N ASN A 301 19.37 -8.70 34.04
CA ASN A 301 18.32 -9.64 34.42
C ASN A 301 17.30 -9.77 33.28
N ILE A 302 17.59 -10.65 32.32
CA ILE A 302 16.78 -10.83 31.11
C ILE A 302 15.35 -11.25 31.45
N LYS A 303 15.19 -12.21 32.37
CA LYS A 303 13.88 -12.69 32.81
C LYS A 303 13.01 -11.55 33.37
N ALA A 304 13.56 -10.75 34.31
CA ALA A 304 12.84 -9.61 34.87
C ALA A 304 12.50 -8.54 33.82
N ALA A 305 13.38 -8.32 32.85
CA ALA A 305 13.13 -7.37 31.76
C ALA A 305 11.97 -7.85 30.86
N VAL A 306 12.00 -9.11 30.43
CA VAL A 306 10.93 -9.73 29.63
C VAL A 306 9.62 -9.72 30.41
N ASP A 307 9.64 -10.05 31.69
CA ASP A 307 8.45 -10.05 32.56
C ASP A 307 7.86 -8.66 32.72
N ALA A 308 8.68 -7.62 32.87
CA ALA A 308 8.20 -6.24 32.94
C ALA A 308 7.41 -5.86 31.68
N LEU A 309 7.95 -6.15 30.49
CA LEU A 309 7.26 -5.88 29.22
C LEU A 309 6.01 -6.74 29.07
N ARG A 310 6.11 -8.04 29.30
CA ARG A 310 5.01 -8.99 29.11
C ARG A 310 3.83 -8.68 30.02
N THR A 311 4.08 -8.45 31.31
CA THR A 311 3.01 -8.16 32.28
C THR A 311 2.46 -6.74 32.14
N GLY A 312 3.31 -5.76 31.83
CA GLY A 312 2.91 -4.35 31.75
C GLY A 312 2.30 -3.95 30.40
N LYS A 313 2.68 -4.62 29.30
CA LYS A 313 2.31 -4.23 27.92
C LYS A 313 1.96 -5.38 26.99
N GLY A 314 2.10 -6.62 27.44
CA GLY A 314 1.90 -7.79 26.61
C GLY A 314 3.13 -8.20 25.80
N SER A 315 3.05 -9.40 25.24
CA SER A 315 4.11 -10.08 24.50
C SER A 315 4.50 -9.37 23.19
N ALA A 316 3.60 -8.62 22.55
CA ALA A 316 3.95 -7.75 21.43
C ALA A 316 4.97 -6.65 21.77
N ALA A 317 5.10 -6.25 23.05
CA ALA A 317 6.15 -5.32 23.48
C ALA A 317 7.52 -6.01 23.58
N VAL A 318 7.54 -7.29 23.99
CA VAL A 318 8.76 -8.13 23.99
C VAL A 318 9.27 -8.30 22.57
N LEU A 319 8.39 -8.67 21.63
CA LEU A 319 8.70 -8.87 20.22
C LEU A 319 9.33 -7.62 19.57
N ARG A 320 8.83 -6.42 19.87
CA ARG A 320 9.40 -5.16 19.35
C ARG A 320 10.78 -4.81 19.91
N ASN A 321 11.19 -5.43 21.03
CA ASN A 321 12.48 -5.20 21.68
C ASN A 321 13.43 -6.40 21.53
N LEU A 322 13.07 -7.39 20.72
CA LEU A 322 13.73 -8.69 20.65
C LEU A 322 15.23 -8.58 20.32
N ASN A 323 15.61 -7.75 19.35
CA ASN A 323 17.03 -7.52 19.02
C ASN A 323 17.83 -6.95 20.19
N TYR A 324 17.22 -6.04 20.97
CA TYR A 324 17.89 -5.43 22.12
C TYR A 324 18.06 -6.42 23.27
N ILE A 325 17.04 -7.26 23.50
CA ILE A 325 17.06 -8.31 24.52
C ILE A 325 18.08 -9.39 24.15
N ILE A 326 17.96 -9.98 22.96
CA ILE A 326 18.81 -11.11 22.50
C ILE A 326 20.28 -10.75 22.42
N SER A 327 20.60 -9.51 22.03
CA SER A 327 21.99 -9.03 22.00
C SER A 327 22.68 -8.99 23.37
N ARG A 328 21.95 -9.25 24.47
CA ARG A 328 22.45 -9.30 25.86
C ARG A 328 22.20 -10.64 26.54
N CYS A 329 21.66 -11.63 25.84
CA CYS A 329 21.52 -12.98 26.39
C CYS A 329 22.89 -13.64 26.47
N GLU A 330 23.22 -14.14 27.66
CA GLU A 330 24.51 -14.80 27.93
C GLU A 330 24.35 -16.33 28.10
N SER A 331 23.11 -16.84 28.17
CA SER A 331 22.78 -18.25 28.39
C SER A 331 21.73 -18.80 27.43
N THR A 332 21.71 -20.12 27.24
CA THR A 332 20.65 -20.83 26.50
C THR A 332 19.30 -20.72 27.21
N GLU A 333 19.30 -20.73 28.54
CA GLU A 333 18.10 -20.59 29.37
C GLU A 333 17.38 -19.25 29.13
N ASP A 334 18.13 -18.16 28.98
CA ASP A 334 17.54 -16.85 28.63
C ASP A 334 16.86 -16.89 27.27
N MET A 335 17.48 -17.54 26.29
CA MET A 335 16.96 -17.66 24.93
C MET A 335 15.68 -18.51 24.91
N GLU A 336 15.67 -19.65 25.59
CA GLU A 336 14.49 -20.51 25.74
C GLU A 336 13.34 -19.75 26.44
N TYR A 337 13.66 -18.95 27.46
CA TYR A 337 12.67 -18.14 28.15
C TYR A 337 12.03 -17.09 27.23
N ILE A 338 12.83 -16.35 26.46
CA ILE A 338 12.33 -15.35 25.50
C ILE A 338 11.43 -16.02 24.46
N ILE A 339 11.87 -17.16 23.93
CA ILE A 339 11.11 -17.95 22.96
C ILE A 339 9.75 -18.37 23.53
N SER A 340 9.72 -18.83 24.79
CA SER A 340 8.48 -19.19 25.48
C SER A 340 7.52 -18.00 25.70
N CYS A 341 8.03 -16.76 25.60
CA CYS A 341 7.26 -15.53 25.80
C CYS A 341 6.78 -14.87 24.49
N MET A 342 7.10 -15.45 23.33
CA MET A 342 6.64 -14.90 22.04
C MET A 342 5.11 -15.04 21.94
N ASP A 343 4.44 -13.92 21.67
CA ASP A 343 2.99 -13.92 21.47
C ASP A 343 2.63 -14.69 20.22
N THR A 344 1.73 -15.65 20.35
CA THR A 344 1.15 -16.35 19.21
C THR A 344 -0.08 -15.66 18.65
N LYS A 345 -0.68 -14.70 19.38
CA LYS A 345 -1.98 -14.12 19.01
C LYS A 345 -1.90 -13.00 17.98
N ASN A 346 -0.72 -12.44 17.71
CA ASN A 346 -0.56 -11.38 16.71
C ASN A 346 0.19 -11.90 15.48
N ILE A 347 -0.54 -12.61 14.62
CA ILE A 347 -0.02 -13.24 13.41
C ILE A 347 0.66 -12.21 12.50
N ILE A 348 0.08 -11.01 12.32
CA ILE A 348 0.70 -9.96 11.50
C ILE A 348 2.09 -9.58 12.00
N VAL A 349 2.27 -9.41 13.32
CA VAL A 349 3.60 -9.12 13.90
C VAL A 349 4.56 -10.28 13.68
N LEU A 350 4.11 -11.52 13.84
CA LEU A 350 4.93 -12.70 13.61
C LEU A 350 5.39 -12.80 12.15
N ILE A 351 4.49 -12.60 11.19
CA ILE A 351 4.81 -12.57 9.76
C ILE A 351 5.84 -11.47 9.45
N GLN A 352 5.64 -10.25 9.98
CA GLN A 352 6.58 -9.15 9.80
C GLN A 352 7.98 -9.47 10.37
N LEU A 353 8.05 -10.13 11.52
CA LEU A 353 9.32 -10.55 12.12
C LEU A 353 9.95 -11.71 11.35
N LEU A 354 9.16 -12.65 10.84
CA LEU A 354 9.65 -13.73 9.99
C LEU A 354 10.35 -13.16 8.75
N ILE A 355 9.68 -12.24 8.03
CA ILE A 355 10.26 -11.54 6.88
C ILE A 355 11.56 -10.83 7.28
N GLN A 356 11.54 -10.06 8.36
CA GLN A 356 12.71 -9.32 8.84
C GLN A 356 13.91 -10.24 9.17
N TYR A 357 13.69 -11.32 9.90
CA TYR A 357 14.77 -12.20 10.34
C TYR A 357 15.28 -13.11 9.24
N SER A 358 14.43 -13.54 8.30
CA SER A 358 14.84 -14.30 7.11
C SER A 358 15.70 -13.46 6.16
N GLN A 359 15.51 -12.15 6.11
CA GLN A 359 16.27 -11.22 5.26
C GLN A 359 17.47 -10.56 5.98
N THR A 360 17.75 -10.92 7.24
CA THR A 360 18.79 -10.26 8.01
C THR A 360 20.18 -10.49 7.40
N SER A 361 20.77 -9.41 6.87
CA SER A 361 22.12 -9.38 6.31
C SER A 361 23.20 -9.22 7.40
N LYS A 362 24.49 -9.30 7.01
CA LYS A 362 25.63 -9.22 7.93
C LYS A 362 25.54 -7.95 8.80
N GLY A 363 25.74 -8.11 10.11
CA GLY A 363 25.60 -7.04 11.11
C GLY A 363 26.50 -5.81 10.92
N THR A 364 27.42 -5.82 9.95
CA THR A 364 28.31 -4.72 9.58
C THR A 364 27.66 -3.67 8.68
N MET A 365 26.53 -3.98 8.02
CA MET A 365 25.84 -3.02 7.16
C MET A 365 24.92 -2.08 7.97
N PRO A 366 24.73 -0.83 7.54
CA PRO A 366 23.67 0.05 8.08
C PRO A 366 22.31 -0.63 7.97
N ARG A 367 21.48 -0.57 9.02
CA ARG A 367 20.09 -1.04 8.96
C ARG A 367 19.20 0.06 8.43
N THR A 368 18.20 -0.34 7.67
CA THR A 368 17.13 0.56 7.24
C THR A 368 15.87 0.27 8.03
N PHE A 369 15.32 1.32 8.64
CA PHE A 369 14.07 1.29 9.38
C PHE A 369 12.96 1.91 8.53
N LYS A 370 11.87 1.16 8.37
CA LYS A 370 10.67 1.58 7.65
C LYS A 370 9.52 1.72 8.64
N PHE A 371 8.84 2.86 8.60
CA PHE A 371 7.64 3.08 9.40
C PHE A 371 6.70 4.04 8.68
N THR A 372 5.42 3.95 9.00
CA THR A 372 4.43 4.87 8.44
C THR A 372 4.12 5.99 9.42
N LYS A 373 4.02 7.21 8.91
CA LYS A 373 3.40 8.33 9.60
C LYS A 373 2.52 9.09 8.62
N TYR A 374 1.26 9.35 8.97
CA TYR A 374 0.31 10.07 8.11
C TYR A 374 0.16 9.42 6.73
N ASN A 375 -0.02 8.09 6.71
CA ASN A 375 -0.11 7.26 5.50
C ASN A 375 1.06 7.40 4.52
N LYS A 376 2.20 7.90 4.99
CA LYS A 376 3.45 7.99 4.22
C LYS A 376 4.55 7.15 4.81
N MET A 377 5.24 6.42 3.94
CA MET A 377 6.42 5.66 4.32
C MET A 377 7.57 6.61 4.62
N LYS A 378 8.12 6.47 5.82
CA LYS A 378 9.38 7.08 6.25
C LYS A 378 10.45 6.00 6.29
N VAL A 379 11.60 6.35 5.74
CA VAL A 379 12.76 5.47 5.66
C VAL A 379 13.92 6.17 6.36
N HIS A 380 14.51 5.50 7.34
CA HIS A 380 15.74 5.95 8.01
C HIS A 380 16.79 4.86 7.90
N THR A 381 17.89 5.15 7.23
CA THR A 381 19.07 4.28 7.21
C THR A 381 20.04 4.78 8.26
N GLU A 382 20.58 3.88 9.07
CA GLU A 382 21.56 4.24 10.10
C GLU A 382 22.75 5.00 9.51
N THR A 383 23.05 6.12 10.12
CA THR A 383 24.27 6.87 9.88
C THR A 383 25.49 6.09 10.41
N ASN A 384 26.68 6.47 9.94
CA ASN A 384 27.94 5.93 10.45
C ASN A 384 28.09 6.11 11.98
N GLU A 385 27.51 7.17 12.56
CA GLU A 385 27.53 7.39 14.01
C GLU A 385 26.59 6.41 14.74
N GLU A 386 25.37 6.24 14.24
CA GLU A 386 24.39 5.30 14.82
C GLU A 386 24.89 3.86 14.74
N LEU A 387 25.49 3.48 13.61
CA LEU A 387 26.13 2.17 13.43
C LEU A 387 27.17 1.89 14.52
N ARG A 388 28.05 2.85 14.83
CA ARG A 388 29.08 2.70 15.88
C ARG A 388 28.51 2.60 17.29
N LYS A 389 27.38 3.26 17.56
CA LYS A 389 26.73 3.25 18.89
C LYS A 389 25.73 2.10 19.06
N ARG A 390 25.46 1.34 18.01
CA ARG A 390 24.49 0.26 17.99
C ARG A 390 24.81 -0.79 19.06
N LYS A 391 23.84 -1.10 19.92
CA LYS A 391 23.96 -2.14 20.94
C LYS A 391 22.96 -3.29 20.79
N SER A 392 22.25 -3.37 19.66
CA SER A 392 21.21 -4.36 19.37
C SER A 392 21.56 -5.22 18.16
N VAL A 393 22.84 -5.61 18.06
CA VAL A 393 23.33 -6.51 17.00
C VAL A 393 23.02 -7.94 17.42
N ILE A 394 22.44 -8.71 16.51
CA ILE A 394 22.29 -10.15 16.64
C ILE A 394 23.11 -10.83 15.53
N THR A 395 23.53 -12.08 15.77
CA THR A 395 24.25 -12.86 14.77
C THR A 395 23.30 -13.40 13.70
N GLN A 396 23.84 -13.77 12.54
CA GLN A 396 23.06 -14.44 11.49
C GLN A 396 22.43 -15.75 12.03
N GLY A 397 23.16 -16.51 12.84
CA GLY A 397 22.64 -17.72 13.49
C GLY A 397 21.45 -17.44 14.42
N GLN A 398 21.52 -16.36 15.22
CA GLN A 398 20.40 -15.94 16.06
C GLN A 398 19.18 -15.54 15.20
N ALA A 399 19.38 -14.81 14.11
CA ALA A 399 18.29 -14.44 13.20
C ALA A 399 17.62 -15.68 12.56
N HIS A 400 18.40 -16.65 12.09
CA HIS A 400 17.87 -17.89 11.51
C HIS A 400 17.09 -18.72 12.53
N MET A 401 17.61 -18.83 13.75
CA MET A 401 16.92 -19.51 14.85
C MET A 401 15.57 -18.84 15.16
N LEU A 402 15.52 -17.50 15.20
CA LEU A 402 14.27 -16.77 15.40
C LEU A 402 13.29 -16.97 14.25
N ALA A 403 13.76 -16.90 13.01
CA ALA A 403 12.92 -17.13 11.84
C ALA A 403 12.29 -18.53 11.86
N SER A 404 13.10 -19.57 12.14
CA SER A 404 12.62 -20.95 12.30
C SER A 404 11.55 -21.05 13.39
N ARG A 405 11.82 -20.48 14.56
CA ARG A 405 10.90 -20.55 15.69
C ARG A 405 9.59 -19.79 15.46
N ILE A 406 9.67 -18.64 14.79
CA ILE A 406 8.48 -17.87 14.42
C ILE A 406 7.63 -18.65 13.41
N ARG A 407 8.25 -19.32 12.45
CA ARG A 407 7.55 -20.18 11.48
C ARG A 407 6.84 -21.35 12.19
N GLU A 408 7.51 -22.07 13.08
CA GLU A 408 6.89 -23.13 13.91
C GLU A 408 5.70 -22.60 14.72
N ASN A 409 5.83 -21.41 15.30
CA ASN A 409 4.74 -20.78 16.05
C ASN A 409 3.56 -20.42 15.13
N LEU A 410 3.81 -19.91 13.93
CA LEU A 410 2.77 -19.60 12.95
C LEU A 410 2.03 -20.88 12.53
N GLU A 411 2.76 -21.93 12.13
CA GLU A 411 2.19 -23.24 11.77
C GLU A 411 1.30 -23.78 12.89
N SER A 412 1.80 -23.79 14.13
CA SER A 412 1.07 -24.30 15.29
C SER A 412 -0.24 -23.54 15.57
N VAL A 413 -0.23 -22.23 15.38
CA VAL A 413 -1.36 -21.35 15.75
C VAL A 413 -2.38 -21.23 14.65
N LEU A 414 -1.95 -21.36 13.40
CA LEU A 414 -2.79 -21.30 12.22
C LEU A 414 -3.47 -22.64 11.93
N LYS A 415 -2.87 -23.75 12.37
CA LYS A 415 -3.34 -25.11 12.07
C LYS A 415 -4.84 -25.31 12.31
N ASP A 416 -5.49 -26.02 11.39
CA ASP A 416 -6.89 -26.47 11.46
C ASP A 416 -7.90 -25.32 11.66
N ARG A 417 -7.54 -24.07 11.30
CA ARG A 417 -8.46 -22.91 11.34
C ARG A 417 -9.45 -22.91 10.19
N LEU A 418 -9.13 -23.60 9.10
CA LEU A 418 -9.99 -23.83 7.94
C LEU A 418 -10.18 -25.34 7.76
N GLY A 419 -11.26 -25.74 7.10
CA GLY A 419 -11.52 -27.14 6.74
C GLY A 419 -10.67 -27.60 5.55
N LYS A 420 -11.34 -28.17 4.54
CA LYS A 420 -10.70 -28.56 3.28
C LYS A 420 -10.45 -27.34 2.41
N VAL A 421 -9.19 -27.12 2.02
CA VAL A 421 -8.79 -25.94 1.24
C VAL A 421 -8.18 -26.38 -0.08
N TYR A 422 -8.71 -25.86 -1.19
CA TYR A 422 -8.00 -25.88 -2.46
C TYR A 422 -7.18 -24.59 -2.58
N ILE A 423 -5.90 -24.72 -2.93
CA ILE A 423 -4.99 -23.59 -3.10
C ILE A 423 -4.37 -23.70 -4.49
N ASP A 424 -4.63 -22.72 -5.35
CA ASP A 424 -4.01 -22.67 -6.67
C ASP A 424 -2.48 -22.53 -6.53
N PRO A 425 -1.67 -23.32 -7.26
CA PRO A 425 -0.21 -23.19 -7.22
C PRO A 425 0.31 -21.77 -7.50
N ASP A 426 -0.41 -20.96 -8.28
CA ASP A 426 -0.02 -19.57 -8.57
C ASP A 426 -0.11 -18.66 -7.33
N MET A 427 -0.77 -19.11 -6.24
CA MET A 427 -0.84 -18.39 -4.96
C MET A 427 0.52 -18.21 -4.28
N VAL A 428 1.57 -18.92 -4.73
CA VAL A 428 2.95 -18.70 -4.24
C VAL A 428 3.49 -17.31 -4.63
N ASN A 429 2.91 -16.72 -5.67
CA ASN A 429 3.38 -15.46 -6.24
C ASN A 429 2.80 -14.23 -5.52
N TYR A 430 1.78 -14.39 -4.67
CA TYR A 430 1.09 -13.28 -4.03
C TYR A 430 1.53 -13.11 -2.58
N ALA A 431 1.83 -11.87 -2.19
CA ALA A 431 2.22 -11.52 -0.84
C ALA A 431 0.99 -11.37 0.08
N LEU A 432 1.21 -11.47 1.40
CA LEU A 432 0.16 -11.22 2.39
C LEU A 432 0.00 -9.73 2.69
N PRO A 433 -1.22 -9.21 2.94
CA PRO A 433 -1.47 -7.80 3.19
C PRO A 433 -1.08 -7.35 4.61
N VAL A 434 0.22 -7.37 4.91
CA VAL A 434 0.73 -7.04 6.25
C VAL A 434 1.11 -5.57 6.43
N GLN A 435 1.24 -4.79 5.35
CA GLN A 435 1.67 -3.37 5.35
C GLN A 435 1.02 -2.52 4.23
N GLU A 436 -0.31 -2.52 4.15
CA GLU A 436 -1.06 -1.88 3.05
C GLU A 436 -1.53 -0.43 3.33
N ASN A 437 -1.18 0.13 4.47
CA ASN A 437 -1.66 1.45 4.88
C ASN A 437 -1.06 2.64 4.10
N THR A 438 -0.11 2.38 3.20
CA THR A 438 0.44 3.36 2.24
C THR A 438 0.14 2.98 0.79
N SER A 439 -0.70 1.96 0.57
CA SER A 439 -1.08 1.50 -0.77
C SER A 439 -2.14 2.41 -1.35
N GLN A 440 -1.94 2.76 -2.61
CA GLN A 440 -2.87 3.51 -3.43
C GLN A 440 -3.97 2.60 -3.99
N SER A 441 -5.14 3.18 -4.26
CA SER A 441 -6.33 2.45 -4.71
C SER A 441 -6.40 2.27 -6.23
N GLY A 442 -6.98 1.17 -6.70
CA GLY A 442 -7.08 0.92 -8.13
C GLY A 442 -7.52 -0.46 -8.55
N PHE A 443 -7.80 -0.60 -9.84
CA PHE A 443 -8.05 -1.86 -10.50
C PHE A 443 -6.74 -2.64 -10.63
N GLY A 444 -6.76 -3.94 -10.30
CA GLY A 444 -5.58 -4.80 -10.37
C GLY A 444 -4.45 -4.39 -9.41
N VAL A 445 -4.79 -3.75 -8.29
CA VAL A 445 -3.83 -3.46 -7.21
C VAL A 445 -3.62 -4.72 -6.39
N LEU A 446 -2.36 -5.08 -6.18
CA LEU A 446 -1.96 -6.23 -5.37
C LEU A 446 -1.37 -5.80 -4.02
N THR A 447 -1.01 -6.78 -3.21
CA THR A 447 -0.24 -6.59 -1.98
C THR A 447 1.24 -6.38 -2.29
N LYS A 448 1.93 -5.53 -1.50
CA LYS A 448 3.34 -5.20 -1.77
C LYS A 448 4.24 -6.44 -1.68
N GLY A 449 5.10 -6.60 -2.67
CA GLY A 449 5.99 -7.75 -2.82
C GLY A 449 5.37 -8.91 -3.58
N SER A 450 4.09 -8.83 -4.01
CA SER A 450 3.53 -9.77 -4.96
C SER A 450 4.32 -9.73 -6.27
N ARG A 451 4.54 -10.91 -6.84
CA ARG A 451 5.28 -11.12 -8.08
C ARG A 451 4.32 -11.66 -9.12
N ILE A 452 4.42 -11.22 -10.36
CA ILE A 452 3.57 -11.73 -11.45
C ILE A 452 4.49 -12.12 -12.60
N LYS A 453 4.32 -13.33 -13.09
CA LYS A 453 5.09 -13.79 -14.24
C LYS A 453 4.69 -13.02 -15.48
N MET A 454 5.65 -12.37 -16.13
CA MET A 454 5.40 -11.66 -17.38
C MET A 454 5.49 -12.63 -18.56
N PRO A 455 4.54 -12.61 -19.51
CA PRO A 455 4.62 -13.45 -20.70
C PRO A 455 5.84 -13.07 -21.55
N VAL A 456 6.68 -14.06 -21.89
CA VAL A 456 7.94 -13.85 -22.64
C VAL A 456 7.70 -13.28 -24.05
N THR A 457 6.50 -13.49 -24.60
CA THR A 457 6.08 -13.02 -25.93
C THR A 457 5.49 -11.61 -25.93
N LYS A 458 5.41 -10.97 -24.76
CA LYS A 458 4.81 -9.64 -24.58
C LYS A 458 5.84 -8.68 -24.00
N LYS A 459 5.65 -7.40 -24.30
CA LYS A 459 6.35 -6.29 -23.64
C LYS A 459 5.46 -5.69 -22.55
N LEU A 460 6.10 -5.09 -21.55
CA LEU A 460 5.41 -4.25 -20.58
C LEU A 460 5.30 -2.83 -21.13
N ARG A 461 4.10 -2.24 -21.08
CA ARG A 461 3.90 -0.80 -21.26
C ARG A 461 3.49 -0.19 -19.92
N ALA A 462 4.43 0.44 -19.23
CA ALA A 462 4.12 1.27 -18.07
C ALA A 462 3.49 2.58 -18.55
N PHE A 463 2.58 3.15 -17.76
CA PHE A 463 2.01 4.45 -18.06
C PHE A 463 1.79 5.28 -16.79
N THR A 464 1.80 6.60 -16.97
CA THR A 464 1.22 7.56 -16.04
C THR A 464 0.32 8.52 -16.82
N TYR A 465 -0.76 8.96 -16.19
CA TYR A 465 -1.74 9.91 -16.70
C TYR A 465 -2.06 10.91 -15.61
N TRP A 466 -2.22 12.18 -15.95
CA TRP A 466 -2.59 13.19 -14.96
C TRP A 466 -3.53 14.27 -15.49
N GLU A 467 -4.23 14.90 -14.55
CA GLU A 467 -5.07 16.08 -14.78
C GLU A 467 -4.86 17.11 -13.66
N LYS A 468 -5.27 18.36 -13.92
CA LYS A 468 -5.28 19.47 -12.93
C LYS A 468 -3.90 19.83 -12.38
N VAL A 469 -2.85 19.35 -13.04
CA VAL A 469 -1.44 19.62 -12.74
C VAL A 469 -0.67 19.54 -14.06
N ASN A 470 0.51 20.13 -14.08
CA ASN A 470 1.45 20.02 -15.18
C ASN A 470 2.66 19.22 -14.73
N ASP A 471 3.25 18.49 -15.68
CA ASP A 471 4.56 17.88 -15.57
C ASP A 471 4.65 16.85 -14.43
N ILE A 472 4.12 15.66 -14.71
CA ILE A 472 4.41 14.45 -13.95
C ILE A 472 5.34 13.58 -14.78
N ASP A 473 6.55 13.39 -14.27
CA ASP A 473 7.55 12.54 -14.91
C ASP A 473 7.32 11.08 -14.54
N LEU A 474 7.23 10.20 -15.56
CA LEU A 474 7.46 8.76 -15.40
C LEU A 474 8.96 8.48 -15.57
N SER A 475 9.56 7.81 -14.60
CA SER A 475 11.00 7.49 -14.63
C SER A 475 11.28 6.05 -14.24
N VAL A 476 12.38 5.50 -14.78
CA VAL A 476 12.82 4.13 -14.54
C VAL A 476 14.28 4.07 -14.12
N PHE A 477 14.59 3.29 -13.10
CA PHE A 477 15.95 3.06 -12.61
C PHE A 477 16.30 1.58 -12.66
N GLY A 478 17.31 1.25 -13.47
CA GLY A 478 17.97 -0.06 -13.44
C GLY A 478 18.88 -0.17 -12.22
N ILE A 479 18.90 -1.32 -11.57
CA ILE A 479 19.72 -1.63 -10.40
C ILE A 479 20.47 -2.94 -10.65
N ASP A 480 21.79 -2.93 -10.47
CA ASP A 480 22.62 -4.14 -10.49
C ASP A 480 22.76 -4.77 -9.09
N ASP A 481 23.35 -5.96 -9.00
CA ASP A 481 23.57 -6.66 -7.72
C ASP A 481 24.48 -5.92 -6.73
N LYS A 482 25.25 -4.94 -7.21
CA LYS A 482 26.12 -4.09 -6.38
C LYS A 482 25.39 -2.83 -5.90
N GLY A 483 24.16 -2.61 -6.34
CA GLY A 483 23.36 -1.42 -6.05
C GLY A 483 23.72 -0.21 -6.92
N ASN A 484 24.54 -0.38 -7.97
CA ASN A 484 24.77 0.68 -8.95
C ASN A 484 23.51 0.91 -9.76
N ARG A 485 23.31 2.16 -10.19
CA ARG A 485 22.06 2.60 -10.81
C ARG A 485 22.29 3.04 -12.25
N THR A 486 21.38 2.65 -13.12
CA THR A 486 21.29 3.15 -14.49
C THR A 486 19.96 3.88 -14.65
N GLU A 487 20.03 5.16 -15.00
CA GLU A 487 18.85 6.01 -15.15
C GLU A 487 18.26 5.96 -16.57
N PHE A 488 16.94 5.81 -16.64
CA PHE A 488 16.10 5.91 -17.83
C PHE A 488 14.96 6.89 -17.52
N SER A 489 15.12 8.14 -17.95
CA SER A 489 14.18 9.25 -17.70
C SER A 489 14.20 10.20 -18.90
N TRP A 490 13.35 11.23 -18.89
CA TRP A 490 13.39 12.29 -19.89
C TRP A 490 14.80 12.86 -20.15
N ARG A 491 15.68 12.85 -19.13
CA ARG A 491 17.08 13.31 -19.24
C ARG A 491 17.97 12.42 -20.09
N THR A 492 17.67 11.12 -20.16
CA THR A 492 18.58 10.13 -20.75
C THR A 492 17.99 9.44 -21.99
N MET A 493 16.67 9.44 -22.14
CA MET A 493 16.00 8.62 -23.13
C MET A 493 16.19 9.06 -24.58
N ALA A 494 16.47 10.35 -24.85
CA ALA A 494 16.79 10.79 -26.21
C ALA A 494 17.99 10.05 -26.84
N GLY A 495 18.95 9.59 -26.02
CA GLY A 495 20.11 8.82 -26.46
C GLY A 495 20.00 7.30 -26.22
N LYS A 496 18.87 6.81 -25.73
CA LYS A 496 18.69 5.41 -25.28
C LYS A 496 17.44 4.73 -25.84
N GLN A 497 16.76 5.33 -26.82
CA GLN A 497 15.64 4.66 -27.48
C GLN A 497 16.13 3.40 -28.21
N SER A 498 15.55 2.24 -27.89
CA SER A 498 15.91 0.97 -28.52
C SER A 498 14.73 -0.01 -28.50
N ALA A 499 14.91 -1.21 -29.06
CA ALA A 499 13.92 -2.28 -28.94
C ALA A 499 13.76 -2.81 -27.51
N ALA A 500 14.78 -2.67 -26.67
CA ALA A 500 14.74 -3.06 -25.27
C ALA A 500 13.89 -2.11 -24.42
N ILE A 501 14.03 -0.80 -24.65
CA ILE A 501 13.38 0.25 -23.89
C ILE A 501 13.03 1.43 -24.80
N THR A 502 11.77 1.85 -24.77
CA THR A 502 11.32 3.05 -25.49
C THR A 502 10.48 3.93 -24.56
N TYR A 503 10.76 5.23 -24.54
CA TYR A 503 10.02 6.24 -23.77
C TYR A 503 9.22 7.13 -24.70
N SER A 504 7.97 7.43 -24.33
CA SER A 504 7.02 8.21 -25.16
C SER A 504 7.35 9.68 -25.29
N GLY A 505 8.47 10.16 -24.75
CA GLY A 505 8.73 11.59 -24.63
C GLY A 505 8.13 12.18 -23.37
N ASP A 506 8.73 13.30 -22.97
CA ASP A 506 8.34 14.11 -21.83
C ASP A 506 7.17 15.03 -22.23
N GLU A 507 6.04 14.84 -21.56
CA GLU A 507 4.86 15.69 -21.72
C GLU A 507 4.72 16.57 -20.48
N THR A 508 4.98 17.87 -20.63
CA THR A 508 4.91 18.83 -19.52
C THR A 508 3.51 19.43 -19.33
N SER A 509 2.63 19.37 -20.33
CA SER A 509 1.28 19.94 -20.29
C SER A 509 0.24 18.97 -19.74
N GLY A 510 -0.58 19.43 -18.80
CA GLY A 510 -1.78 18.74 -18.34
C GLY A 510 -3.07 19.16 -19.06
N TYR A 511 -2.97 19.85 -20.21
CA TYR A 511 -4.14 20.34 -20.95
C TYR A 511 -5.00 19.19 -21.48
N ASN A 512 -6.26 19.09 -21.01
CA ASN A 512 -7.13 17.92 -21.22
C ASN A 512 -6.51 16.59 -20.73
N GLY A 513 -5.53 16.70 -19.83
CA GLY A 513 -4.71 15.64 -19.29
C GLY A 513 -3.38 15.47 -20.03
N GLY A 514 -2.39 14.92 -19.34
CA GLY A 514 -1.10 14.53 -19.93
C GLY A 514 -0.80 13.06 -19.65
N SER A 515 0.06 12.44 -20.46
CA SER A 515 0.44 11.03 -20.26
C SER A 515 1.83 10.70 -20.76
N GLU A 516 2.48 9.76 -20.07
CA GLU A 516 3.78 9.20 -20.46
C GLU A 516 3.79 7.68 -20.38
N TYR A 517 4.65 7.06 -21.19
CA TYR A 517 4.74 5.61 -21.34
C TYR A 517 6.19 5.14 -21.44
N PHE A 518 6.45 3.95 -20.89
CA PHE A 518 7.65 3.18 -21.15
C PHE A 518 7.29 1.79 -21.68
N ASP A 519 7.80 1.44 -22.86
CA ASP A 519 7.78 0.09 -23.40
C ASP A 519 9.07 -0.64 -23.02
N ILE A 520 8.96 -1.77 -22.32
CA ILE A 520 10.08 -2.65 -21.96
C ILE A 520 9.88 -4.04 -22.57
N ASP A 521 10.76 -4.42 -23.49
CA ASP A 521 10.96 -5.84 -23.86
C ASP A 521 12.04 -6.42 -22.96
N MET A 522 11.66 -7.25 -21.99
CA MET A 522 12.59 -7.80 -21.00
C MET A 522 13.67 -8.69 -21.64
N ASN A 523 13.39 -9.37 -22.76
CA ASN A 523 14.36 -10.21 -23.44
C ASN A 523 15.43 -9.37 -24.12
N GLU A 524 15.03 -8.35 -24.86
CA GLU A 524 15.98 -7.43 -25.50
C GLU A 524 16.73 -6.60 -24.47
N PHE A 525 16.06 -6.18 -23.39
CA PHE A 525 16.68 -5.42 -22.31
C PHE A 525 17.82 -6.18 -21.63
N ARG A 526 17.65 -7.47 -21.34
CA ARG A 526 18.74 -8.29 -20.79
C ARG A 526 19.94 -8.41 -21.73
N LYS A 527 19.74 -8.35 -23.05
CA LYS A 527 20.83 -8.40 -24.03
C LYS A 527 21.60 -7.08 -24.08
N GLU A 528 20.88 -5.96 -24.04
CA GLU A 528 21.47 -4.62 -24.14
C GLU A 528 22.10 -4.16 -22.82
N TYR A 529 21.49 -4.50 -21.69
CA TYR A 529 21.91 -4.12 -20.33
C TYR A 529 22.12 -5.35 -19.44
N PRO A 530 23.12 -6.21 -19.73
CA PRO A 530 23.29 -7.50 -19.04
C PRO A 530 23.61 -7.39 -17.55
N ASP A 531 24.14 -6.25 -17.11
CA ASP A 531 24.47 -6.00 -15.70
C ASP A 531 23.26 -5.54 -14.87
N VAL A 532 22.16 -5.13 -15.51
CA VAL A 532 20.94 -4.68 -14.80
C VAL A 532 20.12 -5.90 -14.40
N HIS A 533 19.80 -6.00 -13.11
CA HIS A 533 18.98 -7.07 -12.56
C HIS A 533 17.54 -6.61 -12.37
N TYR A 534 17.35 -5.48 -11.66
CA TYR A 534 16.02 -4.94 -11.38
C TYR A 534 15.78 -3.63 -12.11
N MET A 535 14.54 -3.36 -12.49
CA MET A 535 14.09 -2.03 -12.93
C MET A 535 13.01 -1.51 -11.99
N ILE A 536 13.06 -0.24 -11.60
CA ILE A 536 12.10 0.36 -10.68
C ILE A 536 11.47 1.58 -11.31
N PHE A 537 10.14 1.57 -11.37
CA PHE A 537 9.32 2.65 -11.91
C PHE A 537 8.87 3.59 -10.79
N CYS A 538 8.93 4.88 -11.06
CA CYS A 538 8.49 5.91 -10.14
C CYS A 538 7.92 7.11 -10.89
N ASP A 539 6.97 7.76 -10.23
CA ASP A 539 6.43 9.04 -10.68
C ASP A 539 6.88 10.17 -9.75
N ASN A 540 7.11 11.34 -10.34
CA ASN A 540 7.33 12.56 -9.59
C ASN A 540 6.61 13.77 -10.19
N VAL A 541 6.07 14.63 -9.34
CA VAL A 541 5.44 15.89 -9.79
C VAL A 541 6.50 16.99 -9.84
N TYR A 542 6.96 17.33 -11.04
CA TYR A 542 8.01 18.34 -11.23
C TYR A 542 7.55 19.73 -10.78
N SER A 543 6.28 20.06 -11.04
CA SER A 543 5.62 21.33 -10.62
C SER A 543 5.44 21.48 -9.10
N ARG A 544 5.86 20.48 -8.30
CA ARG A 544 5.87 20.46 -6.82
C ARG A 544 4.48 20.51 -6.16
N VAL A 545 3.43 20.26 -6.92
CA VAL A 545 2.11 19.96 -6.37
C VAL A 545 2.15 18.54 -5.82
N ASN A 546 1.54 18.30 -4.67
CA ASN A 546 1.41 16.95 -4.14
C ASN A 546 0.36 16.15 -4.94
N PHE A 547 0.51 14.84 -4.99
CA PHE A 547 -0.46 13.95 -5.64
C PHE A 547 -1.89 14.09 -5.07
N ASP A 548 -2.05 14.30 -3.76
CA ASP A 548 -3.36 14.52 -3.11
C ASP A 548 -4.12 15.78 -3.57
N LYS A 549 -3.47 16.66 -4.34
CA LYS A 549 -4.04 17.91 -4.88
C LYS A 549 -4.25 17.88 -6.39
N CYS A 550 -3.89 16.80 -7.06
CA CYS A 550 -4.12 16.60 -8.48
C CYS A 550 -4.82 15.26 -8.73
N PHE A 551 -5.00 14.91 -10.00
CA PHE A 551 -5.38 13.57 -10.38
C PHE A 551 -4.20 12.94 -11.10
N CYS A 552 -3.74 11.79 -10.62
CA CYS A 552 -2.70 11.01 -11.26
C CYS A 552 -3.08 9.54 -11.23
N LYS A 553 -3.06 8.88 -12.38
CA LYS A 553 -3.25 7.44 -12.53
C LYS A 553 -1.98 6.83 -13.09
N ALA A 554 -1.49 5.79 -12.46
CA ALA A 554 -0.37 5.00 -12.96
C ALA A 554 -0.78 3.54 -13.11
N GLY A 555 -0.01 2.79 -13.90
CA GLY A 555 -0.30 1.39 -14.13
C GLY A 555 0.55 0.77 -15.22
N TYR A 556 0.14 -0.41 -15.65
CA TYR A 556 0.80 -1.08 -16.76
C TYR A 556 -0.17 -1.90 -17.61
N MET A 557 0.24 -2.09 -18.85
CA MET A 557 -0.37 -2.98 -19.83
C MET A 557 0.62 -4.07 -20.23
N THR A 558 0.08 -5.19 -20.67
CA THR A 558 0.86 -6.22 -21.37
C THR A 558 0.53 -6.15 -22.85
N ARG A 559 1.50 -5.77 -23.68
CA ARG A 559 1.32 -5.55 -25.12
C ARG A 559 2.08 -6.60 -25.92
N ASP A 560 1.61 -6.95 -27.10
CA ASP A 560 2.40 -7.77 -28.02
C ASP A 560 3.62 -6.98 -28.53
N ILE A 561 4.67 -7.69 -28.96
CA ILE A 561 5.88 -7.03 -29.51
C ILE A 561 5.52 -6.22 -30.76
N GLU A 562 4.68 -6.80 -31.63
CA GLU A 562 4.02 -6.10 -32.72
C GLU A 562 2.79 -5.35 -32.19
N ASP A 563 3.01 -4.08 -31.86
CA ASP A 563 2.00 -3.20 -31.27
C ASP A 563 0.86 -2.89 -32.26
N SER A 564 -0.39 -2.92 -31.80
CA SER A 564 -1.58 -2.53 -32.60
C SER A 564 -2.55 -1.67 -31.77
N GLY A 565 -3.67 -1.22 -32.33
CA GLY A 565 -4.64 -0.42 -31.59
C GLY A 565 -4.06 0.92 -31.11
N LYS A 566 -4.57 1.45 -30.01
CA LYS A 566 -4.13 2.74 -29.46
C LYS A 566 -2.90 2.59 -28.55
N VAL A 567 -2.19 3.70 -28.32
CA VAL A 567 -1.03 3.71 -27.39
C VAL A 567 -1.49 3.31 -25.99
N TYR A 568 -2.53 3.97 -25.48
CA TYR A 568 -3.31 3.50 -24.36
C TYR A 568 -4.44 2.60 -24.85
N GLU A 569 -4.44 1.32 -24.49
CA GLU A 569 -5.46 0.36 -24.89
C GLU A 569 -6.11 -0.28 -23.65
N PRO A 570 -7.33 0.15 -23.27
CA PRO A 570 -8.00 -0.28 -22.04
C PRO A 570 -8.16 -1.80 -21.90
N LYS A 571 -8.28 -2.51 -23.03
CA LYS A 571 -8.33 -3.98 -23.05
C LYS A 571 -7.09 -4.63 -22.47
N THR A 572 -5.93 -4.02 -22.67
CA THR A 572 -4.62 -4.56 -22.28
C THR A 572 -4.15 -4.11 -20.89
N VAL A 573 -4.91 -3.21 -20.24
CA VAL A 573 -4.62 -2.74 -18.88
C VAL A 573 -4.73 -3.91 -17.90
N LYS A 574 -3.63 -4.14 -17.18
CA LYS A 574 -3.53 -5.15 -16.12
C LYS A 574 -3.74 -4.55 -14.74
N SER A 575 -3.22 -3.35 -14.54
CA SER A 575 -3.40 -2.59 -13.33
C SER A 575 -3.50 -1.10 -13.65
N SER A 576 -4.37 -0.39 -12.94
CA SER A 576 -4.51 1.06 -12.99
C SER A 576 -4.96 1.58 -11.62
N PHE A 577 -4.11 2.40 -11.00
CA PHE A 577 -4.32 2.92 -9.66
C PHE A 577 -4.07 4.42 -9.59
N VAL A 578 -4.79 5.07 -8.68
CA VAL A 578 -4.74 6.52 -8.48
C VAL A 578 -3.67 6.84 -7.44
N ILE A 579 -2.70 7.67 -7.78
CA ILE A 579 -1.72 8.19 -6.82
C ILE A 579 -2.33 9.40 -6.12
N ASP A 580 -2.61 9.27 -4.82
CA ASP A 580 -3.38 10.24 -4.02
C ASP A 580 -2.70 10.66 -2.71
N CYS A 581 -1.38 10.47 -2.61
CA CYS A 581 -0.64 10.73 -1.38
C CYS A 581 -0.20 12.20 -1.20
N ASP A 582 -0.07 12.65 0.06
CA ASP A 582 0.51 13.98 0.41
C ASP A 582 2.05 13.99 0.22
N SER A 583 2.50 13.76 -1.02
CA SER A 583 3.89 13.80 -1.48
C SER A 583 3.97 14.15 -2.97
N THR A 584 5.17 14.52 -3.44
CA THR A 584 5.49 14.76 -4.85
C THR A 584 6.17 13.56 -5.52
N PHE A 585 6.29 12.40 -4.84
CA PHE A 585 7.02 11.24 -5.35
C PHE A 585 6.39 9.91 -4.90
N ALA A 586 6.24 8.97 -5.83
CA ALA A 586 5.71 7.63 -5.57
C ALA A 586 6.50 6.55 -6.31
N TYR A 587 6.68 5.38 -5.69
CA TYR A 587 7.16 4.17 -6.38
C TYR A 587 5.96 3.37 -6.88
N LEU A 588 6.03 2.92 -8.13
CA LEU A 588 4.91 2.23 -8.79
C LEU A 588 5.06 0.72 -8.66
N PHE A 589 6.05 0.16 -9.37
CA PHE A 589 6.32 -1.27 -9.43
C PHE A 589 7.76 -1.49 -9.90
N GLY A 590 8.21 -2.73 -9.80
CA GLY A 590 9.51 -3.16 -10.30
C GLY A 590 9.40 -4.28 -11.33
N LEU A 591 10.51 -4.54 -11.99
CA LEU A 591 10.73 -5.73 -12.81
C LEU A 591 11.96 -6.44 -12.31
N ASP A 592 11.87 -7.75 -12.14
CA ASP A 592 13.01 -8.66 -12.05
C ASP A 592 13.27 -9.22 -13.45
N LEU A 593 14.37 -8.76 -14.03
CA LEU A 593 14.74 -9.15 -15.38
C LEU A 593 15.18 -10.61 -15.43
N TRP A 594 15.74 -11.18 -14.37
CA TRP A 594 16.30 -12.53 -14.40
C TRP A 594 15.22 -13.61 -14.31
N THR A 595 14.20 -13.38 -13.49
CA THR A 595 13.06 -14.30 -13.37
C THR A 595 11.93 -13.99 -14.36
N ASN A 596 12.01 -12.86 -15.06
CA ASN A 596 10.98 -12.36 -15.98
C ASN A 596 9.66 -12.07 -15.25
N GLU A 597 9.77 -11.44 -14.08
CA GLU A 597 8.66 -11.19 -13.17
C GLU A 597 8.48 -9.70 -12.94
N PHE A 598 7.21 -9.30 -12.84
CA PHE A 598 6.80 -7.99 -12.38
C PHE A 598 6.65 -8.04 -10.85
N ILE A 599 7.09 -6.99 -10.15
CA ILE A 599 7.05 -6.90 -8.69
C ILE A 599 6.18 -5.72 -8.28
N TRP A 600 5.13 -5.98 -7.52
CA TRP A 600 4.23 -4.94 -7.03
C TRP A 600 4.82 -4.18 -5.84
N LEU A 601 4.86 -2.85 -5.93
CA LEU A 601 5.40 -1.98 -4.88
C LEU A 601 4.35 -1.01 -4.33
N ASN A 602 3.78 -0.17 -5.20
CA ASN A 602 2.72 0.80 -4.91
C ASN A 602 2.91 1.55 -3.58
N MET A 603 3.90 2.47 -3.55
CA MET A 603 4.36 3.08 -2.30
C MET A 603 4.37 4.61 -2.33
N ALA A 604 3.57 5.21 -1.45
CA ALA A 604 3.69 6.62 -1.10
C ALA A 604 4.92 6.89 -0.21
N ARG A 605 5.91 7.62 -0.72
CA ARG A 605 7.13 7.98 0.02
C ARG A 605 7.00 9.37 0.63
N ASP A 606 7.40 9.60 1.89
CA ASP A 606 7.54 10.97 2.41
C ASP A 606 8.75 11.66 1.75
N SER A 607 8.49 12.33 0.63
CA SER A 607 9.50 13.01 -0.18
C SER A 607 8.94 14.31 -0.76
N ARG A 608 9.83 15.29 -0.97
CA ARG A 608 9.57 16.56 -1.67
C ARG A 608 10.45 16.70 -2.92
N VAL A 609 10.93 15.55 -3.39
CA VAL A 609 11.80 15.46 -4.54
C VAL A 609 10.94 15.68 -5.78
N ALA A 610 11.34 16.67 -6.58
CA ALA A 610 10.70 17.01 -7.86
C ALA A 610 11.39 16.32 -9.05
N VAL A 611 12.42 15.50 -8.79
CA VAL A 611 13.22 14.81 -9.82
C VAL A 611 13.66 13.46 -9.29
N ALA A 612 13.26 12.37 -9.95
CA ALA A 612 13.63 11.02 -9.55
C ALA A 612 15.16 10.76 -9.48
N GLY A 613 15.56 9.70 -8.78
CA GLY A 613 16.96 9.26 -8.69
C GLY A 613 17.80 9.88 -7.56
N THR A 614 17.33 10.94 -6.92
CA THR A 614 18.05 11.61 -5.82
C THR A 614 17.94 10.92 -4.45
N THR A 615 17.18 9.83 -4.38
CA THR A 615 16.87 9.15 -3.11
C THR A 615 17.41 7.72 -3.09
N SER A 616 17.75 7.18 -1.91
CA SER A 616 18.11 5.76 -1.82
C SER A 616 16.91 4.87 -2.18
N MET A 617 17.19 3.80 -2.91
CA MET A 617 16.26 2.75 -3.36
C MET A 617 16.56 1.39 -2.69
N ASP A 618 17.60 1.31 -1.88
CA ASP A 618 18.12 0.03 -1.36
C ASP A 618 17.12 -0.69 -0.46
N PHE A 619 16.20 0.06 0.15
CA PHE A 619 15.13 -0.49 1.00
C PHE A 619 14.02 -1.19 0.22
N ILE A 620 13.94 -0.96 -1.10
CA ILE A 620 12.91 -1.52 -1.97
C ILE A 620 13.17 -3.00 -2.22
N THR A 621 14.44 -3.41 -2.25
CA THR A 621 14.84 -4.81 -2.50
C THR A 621 14.34 -5.75 -1.41
N ASP A 622 14.09 -5.26 -0.19
CA ASP A 622 13.45 -6.02 0.89
C ASP A 622 12.07 -6.58 0.46
N TYR A 623 11.36 -5.92 -0.48
CA TYR A 623 10.06 -6.37 -0.97
C TYR A 623 10.17 -7.44 -2.06
N PHE A 624 11.33 -7.61 -2.70
CA PHE A 624 11.48 -8.53 -3.83
C PHE A 624 11.42 -9.99 -3.39
N HIS A 625 11.84 -10.28 -2.16
CA HIS A 625 11.97 -11.65 -1.65
C HIS A 625 10.93 -11.99 -0.58
N VAL A 626 9.83 -11.23 -0.48
CA VAL A 626 8.82 -11.47 0.55
C VAL A 626 8.10 -12.80 0.29
N THR A 627 7.71 -13.06 -0.96
CA THR A 627 7.00 -14.27 -1.37
C THR A 627 7.84 -15.54 -1.22
N ASP A 628 9.16 -15.43 -1.26
CA ASP A 628 10.09 -16.55 -1.01
C ASP A 628 10.08 -17.01 0.46
N ILE A 629 9.64 -16.14 1.37
CA ILE A 629 9.66 -16.37 2.82
C ILE A 629 8.30 -16.86 3.31
N ILE A 630 7.25 -16.16 2.87
CA ILE A 630 5.84 -16.43 3.16
C ILE A 630 4.96 -15.74 2.10
N ASN A 631 3.93 -16.43 1.66
CA ASN A 631 3.03 -16.01 0.58
C ASN A 631 1.60 -16.48 0.88
N VAL A 632 0.65 -16.12 0.03
CA VAL A 632 -0.75 -16.55 0.16
C VAL A 632 -0.85 -18.08 0.22
N TYR A 633 -0.16 -18.81 -0.67
CA TYR A 633 -0.18 -20.28 -0.66
C TYR A 633 0.21 -20.88 0.70
N SER A 634 1.42 -20.57 1.17
CA SER A 634 1.96 -21.11 2.42
C SER A 634 1.16 -20.69 3.65
N PHE A 635 0.53 -19.50 3.63
CA PHE A 635 -0.34 -19.06 4.71
C PHE A 635 -1.62 -19.89 4.80
N PHE A 636 -2.29 -20.13 3.68
CA PHE A 636 -3.49 -20.96 3.65
C PHE A 636 -3.18 -22.43 3.88
N GLU A 637 -2.02 -22.91 3.43
CA GLU A 637 -1.53 -24.26 3.74
C GLU A 637 -1.34 -24.45 5.25
N MET A 638 -0.79 -23.45 5.96
CA MET A 638 -0.70 -23.48 7.42
C MET A 638 -2.06 -23.47 8.13
N MET A 639 -3.11 -22.97 7.48
CA MET A 639 -4.46 -22.86 8.05
C MET A 639 -5.37 -24.06 7.77
N ALA A 640 -5.10 -24.80 6.70
CA ALA A 640 -5.93 -25.90 6.24
C ALA A 640 -5.84 -27.11 7.18
N ALA A 641 -6.99 -27.71 7.48
CA ALA A 641 -7.02 -29.06 8.06
C ALA A 641 -6.58 -30.11 7.02
N GLU A 642 -6.93 -29.88 5.76
CA GLU A 642 -6.53 -30.71 4.62
C GLU A 642 -6.42 -29.83 3.36
N VAL A 643 -5.31 -29.93 2.64
CA VAL A 643 -5.18 -29.32 1.30
C VAL A 643 -5.63 -30.34 0.26
N VAL A 644 -6.68 -30.01 -0.49
CA VAL A 644 -7.26 -30.88 -1.52
C VAL A 644 -6.81 -30.46 -2.92
N SER A 645 -6.65 -31.43 -3.82
CA SER A 645 -6.28 -31.19 -5.21
C SER A 645 -7.47 -30.96 -6.15
N ASP A 646 -8.67 -31.35 -5.75
CA ASP A 646 -9.92 -31.17 -6.49
C ASP A 646 -10.75 -30.04 -5.85
N ILE A 647 -11.08 -29.02 -6.65
CA ILE A 647 -11.89 -27.88 -6.23
C ILE A 647 -13.26 -28.33 -5.69
N SER A 648 -13.83 -29.42 -6.22
CA SER A 648 -15.14 -29.92 -5.80
C SER A 648 -15.18 -30.49 -4.38
N GLU A 649 -14.03 -30.80 -3.79
CA GLU A 649 -13.91 -31.26 -2.41
C GLU A 649 -13.63 -30.13 -1.42
N ALA A 650 -13.38 -28.92 -1.91
CA ALA A 650 -12.95 -27.80 -1.10
C ALA A 650 -14.12 -27.08 -0.43
N GLU A 651 -13.93 -26.67 0.83
CA GLU A 651 -14.80 -25.74 1.54
C GLU A 651 -14.34 -24.29 1.31
N VAL A 652 -13.03 -24.10 1.10
CA VAL A 652 -12.40 -22.81 0.78
C VAL A 652 -11.53 -22.97 -0.46
N VAL A 653 -11.67 -22.08 -1.42
CA VAL A 653 -10.91 -22.05 -2.67
C VAL A 653 -10.11 -20.75 -2.73
N VAL A 654 -8.79 -20.87 -2.82
CA VAL A 654 -7.85 -19.73 -2.88
C VAL A 654 -7.19 -19.71 -4.24
N THR A 655 -7.51 -18.72 -5.08
CA THR A 655 -7.06 -18.66 -6.49
C THR A 655 -7.17 -17.26 -7.08
N ASP A 656 -6.33 -16.96 -8.08
CA ASP A 656 -6.34 -15.74 -8.91
C ASP A 656 -7.16 -15.90 -10.20
N LYS A 657 -7.80 -17.06 -10.42
CA LYS A 657 -8.54 -17.37 -11.65
C LYS A 657 -10.02 -17.51 -11.40
N GLU A 658 -10.84 -17.07 -12.34
CA GLU A 658 -12.27 -17.34 -12.26
C GLU A 658 -12.54 -18.86 -12.25
N VAL A 659 -13.30 -19.32 -11.25
CA VAL A 659 -13.58 -20.74 -10.99
C VAL A 659 -15.04 -20.92 -10.63
N GLU A 660 -15.67 -21.92 -11.24
CA GLU A 660 -17.01 -22.34 -10.84
C GLU A 660 -16.90 -23.23 -9.59
N VAL A 661 -17.63 -22.87 -8.53
CA VAL A 661 -17.65 -23.60 -7.26
C VAL A 661 -19.07 -23.94 -6.84
N ALA A 662 -19.22 -24.95 -6.00
CA ALA A 662 -20.53 -25.31 -5.44
C ALA A 662 -21.07 -24.24 -4.49
N GLU A 663 -22.38 -24.19 -4.31
CA GLU A 663 -23.03 -23.25 -3.37
C GLU A 663 -22.50 -23.44 -1.94
N GLY A 664 -22.12 -22.33 -1.31
CA GLY A 664 -21.56 -22.32 0.05
C GLY A 664 -20.04 -22.47 0.14
N VAL A 665 -19.35 -22.74 -0.97
CA VAL A 665 -17.87 -22.73 -1.01
C VAL A 665 -17.36 -21.30 -0.97
N GLN A 666 -16.44 -21.01 -0.04
CA GLN A 666 -15.85 -19.67 0.05
C GLN A 666 -14.72 -19.52 -0.96
N VAL A 667 -14.83 -18.54 -1.86
CA VAL A 667 -13.73 -18.14 -2.75
C VAL A 667 -13.00 -16.95 -2.15
N ILE A 668 -11.66 -17.06 -2.08
CA ILE A 668 -10.76 -15.99 -1.66
C ILE A 668 -9.80 -15.70 -2.81
N ARG A 669 -9.89 -14.45 -3.30
CA ARG A 669 -9.05 -13.92 -4.38
C ARG A 669 -7.77 -13.29 -3.85
N GLU A 670 -6.78 -13.14 -4.70
CA GLU A 670 -5.54 -12.40 -4.43
C GLU A 670 -5.80 -10.95 -4.01
N TYR A 671 -6.90 -10.36 -4.48
CA TYR A 671 -7.32 -9.02 -4.13
C TYR A 671 -8.24 -8.94 -2.89
N ASP A 672 -8.65 -10.06 -2.27
CA ASP A 672 -9.53 -10.10 -1.08
C ASP A 672 -8.75 -9.78 0.22
N VAL A 673 -8.14 -8.60 0.24
CA VAL A 673 -7.26 -8.10 1.29
C VAL A 673 -7.95 -8.06 2.66
N GLU A 674 -9.20 -7.61 2.71
CA GLU A 674 -10.04 -7.56 3.91
C GLU A 674 -10.22 -8.96 4.53
N LYS A 675 -10.58 -9.97 3.73
CA LYS A 675 -10.76 -11.35 4.22
C LYS A 675 -9.44 -11.90 4.78
N MET A 676 -8.34 -11.70 4.05
CA MET A 676 -7.01 -12.11 4.52
C MET A 676 -6.59 -11.39 5.81
N ILE A 677 -6.88 -10.09 5.93
CA ILE A 677 -6.66 -9.32 7.16
C ILE A 677 -7.49 -9.89 8.31
N ALA A 678 -8.78 -10.17 8.10
CA ALA A 678 -9.64 -10.76 9.12
C ALA A 678 -9.10 -12.11 9.58
N LEU A 679 -8.69 -13.00 8.66
CA LEU A 679 -8.11 -14.31 8.98
C LEU A 679 -6.80 -14.21 9.80
N MET A 680 -5.97 -13.20 9.53
CA MET A 680 -4.75 -12.93 10.32
C MET A 680 -5.04 -12.34 11.71
N ASN A 681 -6.25 -11.87 12.00
CA ASN A 681 -6.62 -11.28 13.30
C ASN A 681 -7.67 -12.08 14.08
N LYS A 682 -8.17 -13.20 13.52
CA LYS A 682 -8.88 -14.26 14.27
C LYS A 682 -7.90 -15.02 15.16
#